data_AF-A0A1F2TRB3-F1
#
_entry.id   AF-A0A1F2TRB3-F1
#
_cell.length_a   1.000
_cell.length_b   1.000
_cell.length_c   1.000
_cell.angle_alpha   90.00
_cell.angle_beta   90.00
_cell.angle_gamma   90.00
#
_symmetry.space_group_name_H-M   'P 1'
#
loop_
_entity.id
_entity.type
_entity.pdbx_description
1 polymer ?
#
loop_
_entity_poly.entity_id
_entity_poly.type
_entity_poly.pdbx_seq_one_letter_code
_entity_poly.pdbx_strand_id
1 'polypeptide(L)'
;MLRRLALVLVIAGAMLGGSPAAQQAQPRPVFRSARDVVSVDVIVRDKSGAVVRGLTAADFEIREDGRPQEISSFSFEEIANKAAAPIETAELLGGVEAKMKEEARGAAPAAAPKAEPAPAPMTSDQLAGRRLITLVFDTSSMQPEDVQRAVDSAQKYVNEKMTSADLVAVATVGATLSVLTDFTADRARVGLALATLAYTDGTSTEAPAAATVATDEQTTAADETAVAEAAELDMFNNDVRLRALRTLAEALAPIEQKKAIIYFSAGMERSGQDNQVELRSAINAAVRANVSFYPIDTRGLQAVVPGGDARQASGRGTSLFSGRGMQQQFARLASSQDTLTSLAADTGGRAFTDSNDFGEAFARVQRDMSAYYLLGYSTQNPANDGRFRRIQVRLKKDSGYRVEARAGYYADRDFTHTARTDREMQLQEQMFSAVSATDLPVLVTAGWFRLAPDKYYVPVAVTVPGSAIPVANDKTPVSLDVLGMLRDEQGRPVGRFRETLKLPAGAGGTLAGKQVLYQSGVTLPPGRFSVKVVARENTTGRMGTFEAPITVPQLKQASMKVSSVVLSTQLQAAPKGKTDNPLVRDGVQLLPNLTHVVGKDQKLFFYYEVYEPGTADGGAPQLRTSLAFYRGRVKVLETPIVERTQIDVPERKAALFQFELPAGSFQPGLYTCQINIIDTVASKFDFPRLVFFVR
;
A
#
# COMPACT_ATOMS: atom_id res chain seq x y z
N MET A 1 -80.29 23.21 -29.29
CA MET A 1 -78.98 23.44 -29.93
C MET A 1 -77.89 23.41 -28.86
N LEU A 2 -76.86 22.57 -29.07
CA LEU A 2 -75.51 22.49 -28.47
C LEU A 2 -75.28 22.34 -26.93
N ARG A 3 -74.90 21.09 -26.59
CA ARG A 3 -73.88 20.56 -25.63
C ARG A 3 -72.99 21.57 -24.86
N ARG A 4 -72.74 21.31 -23.55
CA ARG A 4 -71.58 20.51 -23.03
C ARG A 4 -71.62 20.30 -21.50
N LEU A 5 -71.07 19.15 -21.11
CA LEU A 5 -70.92 18.52 -19.78
C LEU A 5 -70.13 19.31 -18.73
N ALA A 6 -70.44 19.12 -17.44
CA ALA A 6 -69.62 18.30 -16.51
C ALA A 6 -70.27 18.23 -15.11
N LEU A 7 -70.51 17.00 -14.64
CA LEU A 7 -71.10 16.68 -13.33
C LEU A 7 -69.96 16.23 -12.40
N VAL A 8 -69.78 16.91 -11.27
CA VAL A 8 -69.01 16.42 -10.12
C VAL A 8 -69.95 16.43 -8.94
N LEU A 9 -70.26 15.25 -8.38
CA LEU A 9 -71.04 15.15 -7.15
C LEU A 9 -70.30 14.31 -6.10
N VAL A 10 -70.24 14.92 -4.92
CA VAL A 10 -69.74 14.47 -3.62
C VAL A 10 -70.53 13.28 -3.10
N ILE A 11 -69.86 12.29 -2.49
CA ILE A 11 -70.46 11.43 -1.44
C ILE A 11 -69.43 11.18 -0.33
N ALA A 12 -69.87 11.41 0.91
CA ALA A 12 -69.20 11.08 2.16
C ALA A 12 -69.39 9.59 2.54
N GLY A 13 -68.42 8.99 3.22
CA GLY A 13 -68.53 7.64 3.79
C GLY A 13 -67.51 7.41 4.91
N ALA A 14 -68.01 6.92 6.05
CA ALA A 14 -67.33 6.78 7.33
C ALA A 14 -66.59 5.44 7.55
N MET A 15 -65.58 5.54 8.41
CA MET A 15 -64.86 4.56 9.26
C MET A 15 -65.09 3.05 9.12
N LEU A 16 -63.98 2.27 9.11
CA LEU A 16 -63.70 1.14 10.01
C LEU A 16 -62.22 0.70 9.91
N GLY A 17 -61.67 0.26 11.03
CA GLY A 17 -60.23 0.13 11.29
C GLY A 17 -59.51 -0.99 10.53
N GLY A 18 -58.24 -0.73 10.26
CA GLY A 18 -57.24 -1.72 9.88
C GLY A 18 -55.95 -1.45 10.64
N SER A 19 -55.56 -2.36 11.52
CA SER A 19 -54.22 -2.38 12.12
C SER A 19 -53.17 -2.46 11.00
N PRO A 20 -52.06 -1.70 11.05
CA PRO A 20 -51.01 -1.88 10.07
C PRO A 20 -50.38 -3.25 10.30
N ALA A 21 -50.47 -4.11 9.29
CA ALA A 21 -49.79 -5.39 9.27
C ALA A 21 -48.29 -5.15 9.51
N ALA A 22 -47.76 -5.76 10.57
CA ALA A 22 -46.33 -5.80 10.83
C ALA A 22 -45.65 -6.54 9.66
N GLN A 23 -45.10 -5.77 8.73
CA GLN A 23 -44.29 -6.28 7.64
C GLN A 23 -43.03 -6.87 8.26
N GLN A 24 -43.00 -8.20 8.39
CA GLN A 24 -41.82 -8.94 8.82
C GLN A 24 -40.66 -8.53 7.92
N ALA A 25 -39.74 -7.75 8.49
CA ALA A 25 -38.49 -7.42 7.86
C ALA A 25 -37.79 -8.75 7.54
N GLN A 26 -37.72 -9.09 6.26
CA GLN A 26 -36.92 -10.22 5.81
C GLN A 26 -35.50 -10.00 6.37
N PRO A 27 -34.92 -10.96 7.09
CA PRO A 27 -33.57 -10.81 7.60
C PRO A 27 -32.66 -10.54 6.41
N ARG A 28 -32.02 -9.37 6.41
CA ARG A 28 -31.02 -9.01 5.40
C ARG A 28 -30.04 -10.18 5.29
N PRO A 29 -29.76 -10.71 4.10
CA PRO A 29 -28.77 -11.77 3.94
C PRO A 29 -27.46 -11.26 4.54
N VAL A 30 -27.11 -11.81 5.70
CA VAL A 30 -25.80 -11.60 6.30
C VAL A 30 -24.86 -12.44 5.46
N PHE A 31 -24.20 -11.79 4.49
CA PHE A 31 -23.05 -12.39 3.83
C PHE A 31 -22.00 -12.60 4.92
N ARG A 32 -21.92 -13.84 5.42
CA ARG A 32 -20.86 -14.26 6.33
C ARG A 32 -19.60 -14.24 5.49
N SER A 33 -18.69 -13.33 5.86
CA SER A 33 -17.39 -13.12 5.24
C SER A 33 -16.72 -14.45 4.90
N ALA A 34 -16.12 -14.50 3.71
CA ALA A 34 -15.33 -15.60 3.18
C ALA A 34 -14.63 -16.37 4.32
N ARG A 35 -14.97 -17.65 4.51
CA ARG A 35 -14.03 -18.54 5.20
C ARG A 35 -12.90 -18.74 4.20
N ASP A 36 -11.69 -18.34 4.56
CA ASP A 36 -10.51 -18.60 3.73
C ASP A 36 -10.39 -20.13 3.55
N VAL A 37 -10.66 -20.59 2.33
CA VAL A 37 -10.52 -21.99 1.96
C VAL A 37 -9.06 -22.20 1.59
N VAL A 38 -8.40 -23.10 2.32
CA VAL A 38 -7.05 -23.53 2.03
C VAL A 38 -7.13 -24.69 1.05
N SER A 39 -6.80 -24.43 -0.21
CA SER A 39 -6.74 -25.44 -1.28
C SER A 39 -5.36 -26.09 -1.31
N VAL A 40 -5.31 -27.42 -1.20
CA VAL A 40 -4.07 -28.23 -1.14
C VAL A 40 -4.07 -29.21 -2.31
N ASP A 41 -3.06 -29.11 -3.16
CA ASP A 41 -2.78 -30.09 -4.19
C ASP A 41 -2.06 -31.31 -3.61
N VAL A 42 -2.51 -32.49 -4.00
CA VAL A 42 -2.03 -33.77 -3.46
C VAL A 42 -1.80 -34.75 -4.61
N ILE A 43 -0.58 -35.26 -4.72
CA ILE A 43 -0.21 -36.29 -5.68
C ILE A 43 0.03 -37.58 -4.90
N VAL A 44 -0.66 -38.66 -5.28
CA VAL A 44 -0.47 -39.99 -4.69
C VAL A 44 0.20 -40.88 -5.71
N ARG A 45 1.35 -41.46 -5.35
CA ARG A 45 2.14 -42.32 -6.24
C ARG A 45 2.25 -43.74 -5.70
N ASP A 46 2.20 -44.71 -6.60
CA ASP A 46 2.50 -46.10 -6.28
C ASP A 46 4.03 -46.36 -6.24
N LYS A 47 4.42 -47.62 -6.00
CA LYS A 47 5.83 -48.02 -5.95
C LYS A 47 6.57 -47.86 -7.30
N SER A 48 5.85 -47.80 -8.41
CA SER A 48 6.41 -47.54 -9.75
C SER A 48 6.57 -46.05 -10.06
N GLY A 49 6.00 -45.17 -9.21
CA GLY A 49 5.99 -43.72 -9.40
C GLY A 49 4.80 -43.20 -10.20
N ALA A 50 3.87 -44.08 -10.63
CA ALA A 50 2.66 -43.73 -11.34
C ALA A 50 1.61 -43.11 -10.40
N VAL A 51 0.81 -42.18 -10.92
CA VAL A 51 -0.26 -41.53 -10.13
C VAL A 51 -1.40 -42.52 -9.88
N VAL A 52 -1.77 -42.66 -8.61
CA VAL A 52 -2.89 -43.48 -8.15
C VAL A 52 -4.19 -42.73 -8.40
N ARG A 53 -5.09 -43.33 -9.20
CA ARG A 53 -6.40 -42.76 -9.56
C ARG A 53 -7.52 -43.38 -8.72
N GLY A 54 -8.68 -42.72 -8.72
CA GLY A 54 -9.91 -43.26 -8.14
C GLY A 54 -9.99 -43.21 -6.62
N LEU A 55 -9.09 -42.47 -5.96
CA LEU A 55 -9.23 -42.17 -4.53
C LEU A 55 -10.38 -41.18 -4.32
N THR A 56 -11.03 -41.28 -3.18
CA THR A 56 -12.13 -40.41 -2.77
C THR A 56 -11.70 -39.53 -1.61
N ALA A 57 -12.45 -38.44 -1.34
CA ALA A 57 -12.21 -37.60 -0.16
C ALA A 57 -12.15 -38.41 1.15
N ALA A 58 -12.90 -39.52 1.24
CA ALA A 58 -12.92 -40.38 2.42
C ALA A 58 -11.59 -41.10 2.67
N ASP A 59 -10.77 -41.31 1.64
CA ASP A 59 -9.46 -41.97 1.74
C ASP A 59 -8.37 -41.06 2.32
N PHE A 60 -8.59 -39.74 2.34
CA PHE A 60 -7.62 -38.77 2.83
C PHE A 60 -7.89 -38.33 4.27
N GLU A 61 -6.80 -38.05 4.98
CA GLU A 61 -6.77 -37.32 6.25
C GLU A 61 -5.86 -36.10 6.07
N ILE A 62 -6.38 -34.92 6.39
CA ILE A 62 -5.62 -33.67 6.40
C ILE A 62 -5.52 -33.13 7.83
N ARG A 63 -4.33 -32.68 8.21
CA ARG A 63 -4.05 -32.04 9.50
C ARG A 63 -3.35 -30.72 9.31
N GLU A 64 -3.75 -29.73 10.10
CA GLU A 64 -3.09 -28.44 10.25
C GLU A 64 -2.50 -28.35 11.66
N ASP A 65 -1.19 -28.16 11.78
CA ASP A 65 -0.46 -28.14 13.06
C ASP A 65 -0.79 -29.35 13.96
N GLY A 66 -0.96 -30.51 13.33
CA GLY A 66 -1.32 -31.78 13.98
C GLY A 66 -2.81 -31.95 14.29
N ARG A 67 -3.65 -30.93 14.08
CA ARG A 67 -5.11 -30.98 14.30
C ARG A 67 -5.85 -31.40 13.02
N PRO A 68 -6.73 -32.43 13.07
CA PRO A 68 -7.54 -32.85 11.93
C PRO A 68 -8.42 -31.72 11.37
N GLN A 69 -8.49 -31.62 10.03
CA GLN A 69 -9.36 -30.69 9.32
C GLN A 69 -10.38 -31.45 8.47
N GLU A 70 -11.56 -30.87 8.31
CA GLU A 70 -12.62 -31.41 7.46
C GLU A 70 -12.38 -30.99 6.00
N ILE A 71 -12.37 -31.96 5.09
CA ILE A 71 -12.26 -31.70 3.65
C ILE A 71 -13.62 -31.19 3.17
N SER A 72 -13.68 -29.91 2.82
CA SER A 72 -14.91 -29.24 2.35
C SER A 72 -15.10 -29.27 0.84
N SER A 73 -14.00 -29.45 0.09
CA SER A 73 -14.03 -29.66 -1.37
C SER A 73 -12.99 -30.68 -1.80
N PHE A 74 -13.30 -31.43 -2.85
CA PHE A 74 -12.46 -32.48 -3.38
C PHE A 74 -12.65 -32.60 -4.89
N SER A 75 -11.58 -32.52 -5.66
CA SER A 75 -11.56 -32.87 -7.08
C SER A 75 -10.33 -33.69 -7.44
N PHE A 76 -10.41 -34.41 -8.56
CA PHE A 76 -9.26 -35.05 -9.20
C PHE A 76 -9.12 -34.44 -10.58
N GLU A 77 -7.99 -33.77 -10.81
CA GLU A 77 -7.65 -33.13 -12.06
C GLU A 77 -6.72 -34.05 -12.85
N GLU A 78 -7.08 -34.37 -14.09
CA GLU A 78 -6.22 -35.09 -15.02
C GLU A 78 -6.18 -34.37 -16.37
N ILE A 79 -4.99 -33.88 -16.72
CA ILE A 79 -4.74 -33.10 -17.92
C ILE A 79 -4.10 -34.00 -18.97
N ALA A 80 -4.89 -34.38 -19.97
CA ALA A 80 -4.40 -35.09 -21.14
C ALA A 80 -3.44 -34.22 -21.97
N ASN A 81 -2.48 -34.83 -22.67
CA ASN A 81 -1.56 -34.12 -23.56
C ASN A 81 -2.25 -33.46 -24.78
N LYS A 82 -3.48 -33.89 -25.07
CA LYS A 82 -4.33 -33.28 -26.09
C LYS A 82 -5.38 -32.42 -25.41
N ALA A 83 -5.41 -31.12 -25.72
CA ALA A 83 -6.42 -30.22 -25.19
C ALA A 83 -7.82 -30.56 -25.73
N ALA A 84 -8.85 -30.39 -24.89
CA ALA A 84 -10.24 -30.63 -25.26
C ALA A 84 -10.83 -29.54 -26.18
N ALA A 85 -10.38 -28.28 -26.05
CA ALA A 85 -10.82 -27.14 -26.85
C ALA A 85 -9.61 -26.28 -27.29
N PRO A 86 -9.60 -25.71 -28.51
CA PRO A 86 -8.48 -24.87 -28.98
C PRO A 86 -8.48 -23.52 -28.24
N ILE A 87 -7.39 -23.27 -27.51
CA ILE A 87 -7.03 -21.98 -26.93
C ILE A 87 -5.63 -21.72 -27.43
N GLU A 88 -5.48 -20.66 -28.20
CA GLU A 88 -4.19 -20.28 -28.77
C GLU A 88 -3.47 -19.29 -27.86
N THR A 89 -4.18 -18.30 -27.31
CA THR A 89 -3.63 -17.29 -26.36
C THR A 89 -4.59 -17.01 -25.21
N ALA A 90 -4.04 -16.67 -24.04
CA ALA A 90 -4.76 -16.21 -22.87
C ALA A 90 -4.02 -15.01 -22.25
N GLU A 91 -4.68 -13.86 -22.15
CA GLU A 91 -4.12 -12.66 -21.50
C GLU A 91 -4.37 -12.73 -19.99
N LEU A 92 -3.40 -13.26 -19.24
CA LEU A 92 -3.51 -13.43 -17.78
C LEU A 92 -2.52 -12.56 -17.02
N LEU A 93 -1.45 -12.08 -17.67
CA LEU A 93 -0.40 -11.25 -17.06
C LEU A 93 -0.49 -9.78 -17.48
N GLY A 94 -1.60 -9.37 -18.10
CA GLY A 94 -1.88 -7.99 -18.46
C GLY A 94 -1.82 -7.05 -17.26
N GLY A 95 -1.14 -5.91 -17.43
CA GLY A 95 -1.03 -4.86 -16.40
C GLY A 95 -0.06 -5.16 -15.26
N VAL A 96 0.57 -6.33 -15.23
CA VAL A 96 1.56 -6.70 -14.20
C VAL A 96 2.77 -5.76 -14.18
N GLU A 97 3.27 -5.36 -15.35
CA GLU A 97 4.37 -4.40 -15.45
C GLU A 97 4.00 -3.02 -14.91
N ALA A 98 2.75 -2.59 -15.10
CA ALA A 98 2.25 -1.32 -14.60
C ALA A 98 2.16 -1.35 -13.07
N LYS A 99 1.59 -2.43 -12.50
CA LYS A 99 1.54 -2.65 -11.05
C LYS A 99 2.94 -2.61 -10.42
N MET A 100 3.92 -3.30 -11.01
CA MET A 100 5.27 -3.27 -10.46
C MET A 100 5.94 -1.88 -10.59
N LYS A 101 5.71 -1.16 -11.70
CA LYS A 101 6.21 0.22 -11.86
C LYS A 101 5.56 1.20 -10.88
N GLU A 102 4.28 1.01 -10.58
CA GLU A 102 3.55 1.79 -9.56
C GLU A 102 4.10 1.52 -8.16
N GLU A 103 4.30 0.25 -7.80
CA GLU A 103 4.92 -0.15 -6.53
C GLU A 103 6.35 0.40 -6.38
N ALA A 104 7.15 0.37 -7.45
CA ALA A 104 8.55 0.82 -7.42
C ALA A 104 8.72 2.36 -7.38
N ARG A 105 7.78 3.13 -7.92
CA ARG A 105 7.90 4.60 -8.02
C ARG A 105 7.46 5.34 -6.77
N GLY A 106 6.68 4.71 -5.89
CA GLY A 106 6.13 5.34 -4.71
C GLY A 106 5.33 6.64 -4.97
N ALA A 107 5.02 7.03 -6.21
CA ALA A 107 4.48 8.36 -6.53
C ALA A 107 3.56 8.34 -7.78
N ALA A 108 2.44 9.05 -7.65
CA ALA A 108 1.56 9.62 -8.69
C ALA A 108 1.23 8.77 -9.94
N PRO A 109 -0.04 8.32 -10.16
CA PRO A 109 -0.52 8.09 -11.50
C PRO A 109 -0.52 9.45 -12.21
N ALA A 110 0.32 9.58 -13.23
CA ALA A 110 -0.05 10.39 -14.37
C ALA A 110 -1.41 9.88 -14.87
N ALA A 111 -2.30 10.80 -15.24
CA ALA A 111 -3.63 10.49 -15.74
C ALA A 111 -3.56 9.31 -16.73
N ALA A 112 -4.21 8.20 -16.38
CA ALA A 112 -4.28 7.04 -17.23
C ALA A 112 -4.90 7.47 -18.59
N PRO A 113 -4.25 7.19 -19.72
CA PRO A 113 -4.96 7.20 -20.98
C PRO A 113 -6.14 6.23 -20.84
N LYS A 114 -7.31 6.60 -21.39
CA LYS A 114 -8.44 5.67 -21.52
C LYS A 114 -7.94 4.43 -22.26
N ALA A 115 -7.68 3.37 -21.51
CA ALA A 115 -7.45 2.05 -22.08
C ALA A 115 -8.76 1.61 -22.75
N GLU A 116 -8.67 1.17 -23.99
CA GLU A 116 -9.72 0.36 -24.60
C GLU A 116 -10.05 -0.81 -23.66
N PRO A 117 -11.31 -1.27 -23.63
CA PRO A 117 -11.68 -2.40 -22.81
C PRO A 117 -10.82 -3.60 -23.24
N ALA A 118 -9.87 -3.98 -22.38
CA ALA A 118 -9.15 -5.23 -22.53
C ALA A 118 -10.19 -6.36 -22.64
N PRO A 119 -9.96 -7.37 -23.48
CA PRO A 119 -10.84 -8.52 -23.55
C PRO A 119 -11.08 -9.07 -22.15
N ALA A 120 -12.32 -9.51 -21.87
CA ALA A 120 -12.64 -10.06 -20.57
C ALA A 120 -11.64 -11.19 -20.23
N PRO A 121 -11.01 -11.18 -19.04
CA PRO A 121 -10.02 -12.18 -18.68
C PRO A 121 -10.66 -13.56 -18.75
N MET A 122 -9.91 -14.53 -19.31
CA MET A 122 -10.41 -15.90 -19.42
C MET A 122 -10.78 -16.43 -18.04
N THR A 123 -11.93 -17.10 -17.93
CA THR A 123 -12.38 -17.68 -16.66
C THR A 123 -11.65 -18.98 -16.35
N SER A 124 -11.63 -19.38 -15.08
CA SER A 124 -11.05 -20.66 -14.68
C SER A 124 -11.68 -21.84 -15.42
N ASP A 125 -13.00 -21.83 -15.67
CA ASP A 125 -13.68 -22.88 -16.44
C ASP A 125 -13.15 -23.00 -17.87
N GLN A 126 -12.79 -21.88 -18.51
CA GLN A 126 -12.24 -21.88 -19.87
C GLN A 126 -10.83 -22.46 -19.91
N LEU A 127 -10.07 -22.36 -18.82
CA LEU A 127 -8.71 -22.89 -18.70
C LEU A 127 -8.66 -24.30 -18.10
N ALA A 128 -9.80 -24.92 -17.81
CA ALA A 128 -9.87 -26.29 -17.35
C ALA A 128 -9.18 -27.25 -18.33
N GLY A 129 -8.40 -28.18 -17.79
CA GLY A 129 -7.62 -29.11 -18.62
C GLY A 129 -6.43 -28.48 -19.36
N ARG A 130 -5.97 -27.28 -18.96
CA ARG A 130 -4.74 -26.67 -19.48
C ARG A 130 -3.63 -26.65 -18.44
N ARG A 131 -2.38 -26.81 -18.90
CA ARG A 131 -1.18 -26.62 -18.06
C ARG A 131 -0.65 -25.22 -18.28
N LEU A 132 -0.74 -24.40 -17.24
CA LEU A 132 -0.29 -23.01 -17.23
C LEU A 132 1.14 -22.95 -16.69
N ILE A 133 2.11 -22.66 -17.56
CA ILE A 133 3.54 -22.62 -17.23
C ILE A 133 4.10 -21.24 -17.55
N THR A 134 4.67 -20.54 -16.58
CA THR A 134 5.42 -19.30 -16.80
C THR A 134 6.91 -19.59 -16.69
N LEU A 135 7.67 -19.24 -17.73
CA LEU A 135 9.12 -19.26 -17.73
C LEU A 135 9.62 -17.87 -17.32
N VAL A 136 10.29 -17.78 -16.17
CA VAL A 136 10.79 -16.50 -15.62
C VAL A 136 12.31 -16.51 -15.60
N PHE A 137 12.93 -15.58 -16.32
CA PHE A 137 14.38 -15.44 -16.41
C PHE A 137 14.85 -14.25 -15.57
N ASP A 138 15.55 -14.53 -14.48
CA ASP A 138 16.20 -13.50 -13.65
C ASP A 138 17.52 -13.04 -14.28
N THR A 139 17.42 -12.17 -15.27
CA THR A 139 18.57 -11.58 -15.96
C THR A 139 19.37 -10.63 -15.06
N SER A 140 18.84 -10.23 -13.89
CA SER A 140 19.60 -9.46 -12.90
C SER A 140 20.58 -10.31 -12.09
N SER A 141 20.36 -11.63 -12.00
CA SER A 141 21.19 -12.56 -11.24
C SER A 141 22.15 -13.36 -12.12
N MET A 142 21.77 -13.61 -13.37
CA MET A 142 22.48 -14.54 -14.26
C MET A 142 23.52 -13.84 -15.14
N GLN A 143 24.62 -14.55 -15.43
CA GLN A 143 25.57 -14.14 -16.46
C GLN A 143 25.01 -14.41 -17.87
N PRO A 144 25.49 -13.71 -18.92
CA PRO A 144 25.03 -13.92 -20.29
C PRO A 144 25.08 -15.40 -20.74
N GLU A 145 26.13 -16.15 -20.36
CA GLU A 145 26.23 -17.57 -20.72
C GLU A 145 25.20 -18.44 -19.98
N ASP A 146 24.87 -18.09 -18.74
CA ASP A 146 23.85 -18.78 -17.94
C ASP A 146 22.44 -18.52 -18.50
N VAL A 147 22.18 -17.27 -18.93
CA VAL A 147 20.94 -16.90 -19.65
C VAL A 147 20.84 -17.72 -20.93
N GLN A 148 21.90 -17.75 -21.75
CA GLN A 148 21.90 -18.50 -23.01
C GLN A 148 21.60 -19.98 -22.79
N ARG A 149 22.25 -20.62 -21.81
CA ARG A 149 22.01 -22.04 -21.49
C ARG A 149 20.57 -22.30 -21.02
N ALA A 150 20.00 -21.39 -20.24
CA ALA A 150 18.60 -21.48 -19.82
C ALA A 150 17.64 -21.33 -21.01
N VAL A 151 17.92 -20.38 -21.91
CA VAL A 151 17.16 -20.17 -23.16
C VAL A 151 17.23 -21.40 -24.07
N ASP A 152 18.41 -21.97 -24.28
CA ASP A 152 18.59 -23.17 -25.11
C ASP A 152 17.78 -24.35 -24.56
N SER A 153 17.77 -24.55 -23.24
CA SER A 153 16.99 -25.61 -22.61
C SER A 153 15.48 -25.37 -22.73
N ALA A 154 15.03 -24.12 -22.53
CA ALA A 154 13.64 -23.73 -22.74
C ALA A 154 13.20 -23.92 -24.21
N GLN A 155 14.06 -23.56 -25.16
CA GLN A 155 13.79 -23.74 -26.59
C GLN A 155 13.65 -25.22 -26.94
N LYS A 156 14.53 -26.07 -26.39
CA LYS A 156 14.44 -27.53 -26.53
C LYS A 156 13.12 -28.07 -25.98
N TYR A 157 12.69 -27.60 -24.80
CA TYR A 157 11.39 -27.97 -24.23
C TYR A 157 10.22 -27.56 -25.13
N VAL A 158 10.20 -26.32 -25.61
CA VAL A 158 9.14 -25.79 -26.50
C VAL A 158 9.06 -26.61 -27.79
N ASN A 159 10.21 -26.98 -28.36
CA ASN A 159 10.27 -27.73 -29.61
C ASN A 159 9.88 -29.21 -29.44
N GLU A 160 10.39 -29.87 -28.40
CA GLU A 160 10.32 -31.33 -28.26
C GLU A 160 9.23 -31.83 -27.31
N LYS A 161 8.83 -31.04 -26.31
CA LYS A 161 8.03 -31.51 -25.16
C LYS A 161 6.74 -30.74 -24.94
N MET A 162 6.64 -29.49 -25.38
CA MET A 162 5.40 -28.70 -25.29
C MET A 162 4.29 -29.41 -26.08
N THR A 163 3.13 -29.60 -25.48
CA THR A 163 1.96 -30.24 -26.07
C THR A 163 0.86 -29.22 -26.32
N SER A 164 -0.20 -29.62 -27.03
CA SER A 164 -1.35 -28.73 -27.25
C SER A 164 -2.10 -28.33 -25.97
N ALA A 165 -1.88 -29.03 -24.85
CA ALA A 165 -2.48 -28.72 -23.55
C ALA A 165 -1.68 -27.66 -22.75
N ASP A 166 -0.45 -27.37 -23.17
CA ASP A 166 0.42 -26.41 -22.50
C ASP A 166 0.13 -24.99 -23.01
N LEU A 167 -0.07 -24.07 -22.08
CA LEU A 167 -0.06 -22.63 -22.31
C LEU A 167 1.17 -22.09 -21.60
N VAL A 168 2.09 -21.50 -22.36
CA VAL A 168 3.38 -21.04 -21.86
C VAL A 168 3.47 -19.52 -21.98
N ALA A 169 3.84 -18.87 -20.87
CA ALA A 169 4.20 -17.46 -20.83
C ALA A 169 5.71 -17.31 -20.60
N VAL A 170 6.31 -16.21 -21.04
CA VAL A 170 7.73 -15.90 -20.83
C VAL A 170 7.85 -14.50 -20.23
N ALA A 171 8.58 -14.39 -19.13
CA ALA A 171 8.83 -13.13 -18.44
C ALA A 171 10.29 -13.02 -17.98
N THR A 172 10.74 -11.79 -17.72
CA THR A 172 12.08 -11.49 -17.22
C THR A 172 12.01 -10.66 -15.95
N VAL A 173 12.99 -10.86 -15.07
CA VAL A 173 13.20 -10.04 -13.87
C VAL A 173 14.58 -9.41 -13.96
N GLY A 174 14.60 -8.11 -14.23
CA GLY A 174 15.78 -7.25 -14.19
C GLY A 174 15.67 -6.23 -13.07
N ALA A 175 15.93 -4.95 -13.38
CA ALA A 175 15.50 -3.83 -12.54
C ALA A 175 13.96 -3.71 -12.44
N THR A 176 13.25 -4.29 -13.41
CA THR A 176 11.78 -4.40 -13.45
C THR A 176 11.39 -5.78 -13.98
N LEU A 177 10.14 -6.19 -13.72
CA LEU A 177 9.47 -7.32 -14.36
C LEU A 177 9.01 -6.91 -15.76
N SER A 178 9.26 -7.76 -16.76
CA SER A 178 8.68 -7.62 -18.09
C SER A 178 8.09 -8.93 -18.58
N VAL A 179 6.94 -8.86 -19.25
CA VAL A 179 6.26 -10.02 -19.85
C VAL A 179 6.52 -9.98 -21.35
N LEU A 180 7.34 -10.91 -21.84
CA LEU A 180 7.75 -10.99 -23.26
C LEU A 180 6.66 -11.64 -24.12
N THR A 181 5.98 -12.63 -23.57
CA THR A 181 4.74 -13.19 -24.12
C THR A 181 3.86 -13.65 -22.98
N ASP A 182 2.56 -13.36 -23.09
CA ASP A 182 1.55 -13.94 -22.23
C ASP A 182 1.29 -15.41 -22.63
N PHE A 183 0.39 -16.08 -21.90
CA PHE A 183 0.11 -17.50 -22.06
C PHE A 183 -0.32 -17.85 -23.49
N THR A 184 0.42 -18.74 -24.14
CA THR A 184 0.13 -19.16 -25.51
C THR A 184 0.44 -20.64 -25.73
N ALA A 185 -0.36 -21.29 -26.59
CA ALA A 185 -0.08 -22.63 -27.11
C ALA A 185 0.80 -22.59 -28.39
N ASP A 186 1.02 -21.40 -28.96
CA ASP A 186 1.82 -21.19 -30.15
C ASP A 186 3.32 -21.25 -29.84
N ARG A 187 3.94 -22.37 -30.20
CA ARG A 187 5.37 -22.62 -30.04
C ARG A 187 6.24 -21.56 -30.72
N ALA A 188 5.81 -21.00 -31.85
CA ALA A 188 6.58 -19.99 -32.57
C ALA A 188 6.63 -18.68 -31.79
N ARG A 189 5.52 -18.26 -31.17
CA ARG A 189 5.51 -17.08 -30.28
C ARG A 189 6.40 -17.26 -29.05
N VAL A 190 6.32 -18.42 -28.39
CA VAL A 190 7.19 -18.72 -27.25
C VAL A 190 8.66 -18.71 -27.69
N GLY A 191 8.98 -19.34 -28.82
CA GLY A 191 10.33 -19.36 -29.37
C GLY A 191 10.87 -17.97 -29.73
N LEU A 192 10.03 -17.09 -30.30
CA LEU A 192 10.41 -15.71 -30.58
C LEU A 192 10.67 -14.92 -29.29
N ALA A 193 9.83 -15.08 -28.27
CA ALA A 193 10.05 -14.45 -26.97
C ALA A 193 11.37 -14.93 -26.33
N LEU A 194 11.65 -16.23 -26.37
CA LEU A 194 12.92 -16.79 -25.89
C LEU A 194 14.13 -16.28 -26.69
N ALA A 195 14.01 -16.12 -28.01
CA ALA A 195 15.07 -15.58 -28.86
C ALA A 195 15.44 -14.13 -28.51
N THR A 196 14.53 -13.33 -27.94
CA THR A 196 14.87 -11.97 -27.45
C THR A 196 15.84 -11.97 -26.27
N LEU A 197 15.97 -13.10 -25.57
CA LEU A 197 16.89 -13.31 -24.45
C LEU A 197 18.20 -13.95 -24.87
N ALA A 198 18.26 -14.51 -26.08
CA ALA A 198 19.45 -15.16 -26.59
C ALA A 198 20.56 -14.12 -26.82
N TYR A 199 21.72 -14.37 -26.24
CA TYR A 199 22.91 -13.55 -26.43
C TYR A 199 23.41 -13.73 -27.87
N THR A 200 23.55 -12.63 -28.61
CA THR A 200 24.13 -12.65 -29.97
C THR A 200 25.60 -12.31 -29.87
N ASP A 201 26.49 -13.25 -30.22
CA ASP A 201 27.94 -13.01 -30.26
C ASP A 201 28.28 -11.79 -31.12
N GLY A 202 28.96 -10.80 -30.55
CA GLY A 202 29.52 -9.65 -31.27
C GLY A 202 29.15 -8.25 -30.75
N THR A 203 28.20 -8.13 -29.81
CA THR A 203 27.95 -6.86 -29.08
C THR A 203 28.53 -6.95 -27.68
N SER A 204 29.85 -6.86 -27.58
CA SER A 204 30.51 -6.58 -26.31
C SER A 204 30.20 -5.13 -25.91
N THR A 205 29.16 -4.91 -25.12
CA THR A 205 29.26 -3.86 -24.10
C THR A 205 30.21 -4.41 -23.06
N GLU A 206 31.34 -3.72 -22.87
CA GLU A 206 32.24 -3.97 -21.75
C GLU A 206 31.41 -4.20 -20.49
N ALA A 207 31.71 -5.28 -19.75
CA ALA A 207 31.22 -5.41 -18.39
C ALA A 207 31.47 -4.07 -17.68
N PRO A 208 30.50 -3.50 -16.94
CA PRO A 208 30.76 -2.28 -16.21
C PRO A 208 32.00 -2.53 -15.38
N ALA A 209 33.07 -1.81 -15.71
CA ALA A 209 34.32 -1.92 -14.98
C ALA A 209 33.96 -1.69 -13.51
N ALA A 210 34.11 -2.73 -12.68
CA ALA A 210 34.16 -2.55 -11.25
C ALA A 210 35.20 -1.45 -11.03
N ALA A 211 34.75 -0.32 -10.50
CA ALA A 211 35.50 0.92 -10.48
C ALA A 211 36.94 0.67 -10.02
N THR A 212 37.88 0.76 -10.95
CA THR A 212 39.30 0.75 -10.68
C THR A 212 39.66 2.09 -10.06
N VAL A 213 39.47 2.21 -8.75
CA VAL A 213 40.19 3.24 -7.98
C VAL A 213 41.55 2.65 -7.63
N ALA A 214 42.51 2.87 -8.50
CA ALA A 214 43.92 2.77 -8.14
C ALA A 214 44.43 4.17 -7.82
N THR A 215 44.63 4.47 -6.53
CA THR A 215 45.78 5.23 -6.02
C THR A 215 45.94 4.93 -4.52
N ASP A 216 47.02 4.19 -4.23
CA ASP A 216 47.89 4.18 -3.05
C ASP A 216 47.35 4.40 -1.61
N GLU A 217 47.70 3.42 -0.76
CA GLU A 217 48.01 3.50 0.68
C GLU A 217 46.93 3.75 1.75
N GLN A 218 45.66 3.39 1.55
CA GLN A 218 44.66 3.37 2.64
C GLN A 218 43.74 2.11 2.63
N THR A 219 44.32 0.92 2.76
CA THR A 219 43.64 -0.38 2.51
C THR A 219 43.22 -1.17 3.74
N THR A 220 42.51 -0.56 4.69
CA THR A 220 41.75 -1.32 5.71
C THR A 220 40.36 -0.75 5.99
N ALA A 221 40.14 0.56 5.82
CA ALA A 221 38.82 1.17 5.99
C ALA A 221 37.94 1.10 4.72
N ALA A 222 38.54 0.97 3.52
CA ALA A 222 37.82 0.92 2.25
C ALA A 222 37.17 -0.45 1.95
N ASP A 223 37.69 -1.54 2.54
CA ASP A 223 37.12 -2.89 2.37
C ASP A 223 35.80 -3.05 3.14
N GLU A 224 35.66 -2.42 4.32
CA GLU A 224 34.41 -2.48 5.09
C GLU A 224 33.27 -1.68 4.43
N THR A 225 33.57 -0.53 3.82
CA THR A 225 32.59 0.28 3.10
C THR A 225 32.17 -0.35 1.77
N ALA A 226 33.11 -0.91 0.99
CA ALA A 226 32.76 -1.58 -0.27
C ALA A 226 31.97 -2.88 -0.06
N VAL A 227 32.27 -3.64 1.00
CA VAL A 227 31.49 -4.84 1.38
C VAL A 227 30.10 -4.47 1.89
N ALA A 228 29.96 -3.34 2.59
CA ALA A 228 28.65 -2.84 3.03
C ALA A 228 27.78 -2.35 1.85
N GLU A 229 28.36 -1.60 0.90
CA GLU A 229 27.65 -1.12 -0.30
C GLU A 229 27.23 -2.27 -1.22
N ALA A 230 28.07 -3.29 -1.41
CA ALA A 230 27.72 -4.49 -2.17
C ALA A 230 26.58 -5.29 -1.50
N ALA A 231 26.62 -5.41 -0.16
CA ALA A 231 25.55 -6.08 0.59
C ALA A 231 24.22 -5.31 0.55
N GLU A 232 24.24 -3.97 0.54
CA GLU A 232 23.05 -3.14 0.35
C GLU A 232 22.44 -3.28 -1.05
N LEU A 233 23.28 -3.34 -2.09
CA LEU A 233 22.83 -3.53 -3.47
C LEU A 233 22.21 -4.93 -3.68
N ASP A 234 22.82 -5.97 -3.12
CA ASP A 234 22.29 -7.33 -3.18
C ASP A 234 20.96 -7.47 -2.43
N MET A 235 20.79 -6.77 -1.30
CA MET A 235 19.54 -6.73 -0.55
C MET A 235 18.42 -6.08 -1.37
N PHE A 236 18.70 -4.93 -2.01
CA PHE A 236 17.76 -4.24 -2.88
C PHE A 236 17.34 -5.12 -4.08
N ASN A 237 18.30 -5.80 -4.72
CA ASN A 237 18.01 -6.66 -5.86
C ASN A 237 17.13 -7.86 -5.49
N ASN A 238 17.36 -8.48 -4.33
CA ASN A 238 16.55 -9.61 -3.86
C ASN A 238 15.11 -9.22 -3.51
N ASP A 239 14.94 -8.04 -2.92
CA ASP A 239 13.62 -7.45 -2.67
C ASP A 239 12.83 -7.25 -3.98
N VAL A 240 13.46 -6.65 -5.00
CA VAL A 240 12.86 -6.48 -6.34
C VAL A 240 12.46 -7.82 -6.96
N ARG A 241 13.32 -8.85 -6.84
CA ARG A 241 13.05 -10.20 -7.38
C ARG A 241 11.85 -10.85 -6.69
N LEU A 242 11.82 -10.85 -5.36
CA LEU A 242 10.74 -11.46 -4.58
C LEU A 242 9.41 -10.73 -4.80
N ARG A 243 9.45 -9.40 -4.91
CA ARG A 243 8.28 -8.59 -5.28
C ARG A 243 7.77 -8.95 -6.67
N ALA A 244 8.65 -9.09 -7.67
CA ALA A 244 8.23 -9.51 -9.02
C ALA A 244 7.54 -10.88 -9.03
N LEU A 245 8.09 -11.86 -8.29
CA LEU A 245 7.48 -13.19 -8.13
C LEU A 245 6.12 -13.12 -7.41
N ARG A 246 6.00 -12.27 -6.38
CA ARG A 246 4.74 -11.98 -5.70
C ARG A 246 3.70 -11.40 -6.68
N THR A 247 4.05 -10.37 -7.44
CA THR A 247 3.14 -9.70 -8.39
C THR A 247 2.68 -10.67 -9.48
N LEU A 248 3.57 -11.54 -10.00
CA LEU A 248 3.19 -12.60 -10.95
C LEU A 248 2.18 -13.58 -10.34
N ALA A 249 2.42 -14.03 -9.10
CA ALA A 249 1.50 -14.92 -8.41
C ALA A 249 0.13 -14.26 -8.16
N GLU A 250 0.09 -13.01 -7.72
CA GLU A 250 -1.14 -12.26 -7.50
C GLU A 250 -1.95 -12.05 -8.78
N ALA A 251 -1.29 -11.80 -9.91
CA ALA A 251 -1.96 -11.70 -11.21
C ALA A 251 -2.66 -12.99 -11.62
N LEU A 252 -2.12 -14.14 -11.21
CA LEU A 252 -2.63 -15.47 -11.49
C LEU A 252 -3.68 -15.97 -10.47
N ALA A 253 -3.91 -15.22 -9.38
CA ALA A 253 -4.84 -15.60 -8.33
C ALA A 253 -6.29 -15.84 -8.77
N PRO A 254 -6.85 -15.12 -9.79
CA PRO A 254 -8.21 -15.38 -10.26
C PRO A 254 -8.42 -16.75 -10.93
N ILE A 255 -7.36 -17.46 -11.29
CA ILE A 255 -7.42 -18.75 -11.96
C ILE A 255 -7.34 -19.86 -10.90
N GLU A 256 -8.23 -20.84 -10.89
CA GLU A 256 -8.22 -21.90 -9.86
C GLU A 256 -7.24 -23.04 -10.18
N GLN A 257 -6.98 -23.30 -11.47
CA GLN A 257 -6.09 -24.38 -11.92
C GLN A 257 -4.69 -24.25 -11.33
N LYS A 258 -4.01 -25.39 -11.08
CA LYS A 258 -2.60 -25.37 -10.68
C LYS A 258 -1.75 -24.71 -11.78
N LYS A 259 -0.84 -23.83 -11.36
CA LYS A 259 0.09 -23.10 -12.24
C LYS A 259 1.52 -23.35 -11.79
N ALA A 260 2.44 -23.38 -12.74
CA ALA A 260 3.86 -23.53 -12.46
C ALA A 260 4.63 -22.31 -12.92
N ILE A 261 5.50 -21.79 -12.04
CA ILE A 261 6.50 -20.79 -12.42
C ILE A 261 7.87 -21.48 -12.39
N ILE A 262 8.48 -21.66 -13.55
CA ILE A 262 9.86 -22.12 -13.68
C ILE A 262 10.75 -20.89 -13.62
N TYR A 263 11.52 -20.76 -12.53
CA TYR A 263 12.30 -19.56 -12.24
C TYR A 263 13.79 -19.85 -12.42
N PHE A 264 14.37 -19.31 -13.50
CA PHE A 264 15.80 -19.41 -13.80
C PHE A 264 16.54 -18.29 -13.09
N SER A 265 17.48 -18.63 -12.20
CA SER A 265 18.23 -17.68 -11.39
C SER A 265 19.62 -18.23 -11.05
N ALA A 266 20.58 -17.35 -10.79
CA ALA A 266 21.90 -17.75 -10.29
C ALA A 266 21.96 -17.87 -8.75
N GLY A 267 20.84 -18.20 -8.11
CA GLY A 267 20.71 -18.23 -6.65
C GLY A 267 20.25 -16.91 -6.04
N MET A 268 19.80 -16.97 -4.79
CA MET A 268 19.30 -15.80 -4.06
C MET A 268 19.79 -15.82 -2.61
N GLU A 269 20.78 -15.00 -2.29
CA GLU A 269 21.30 -14.90 -0.92
C GLU A 269 20.30 -14.24 0.03
N ARG A 270 20.22 -14.71 1.28
CA ARG A 270 19.42 -14.07 2.33
C ARG A 270 20.28 -13.01 3.01
N SER A 271 19.90 -11.74 2.88
CA SER A 271 20.45 -10.64 3.68
C SER A 271 19.34 -9.97 4.49
N GLY A 272 19.56 -9.79 5.79
CA GLY A 272 18.66 -9.05 6.68
C GLY A 272 17.31 -9.71 7.02
N GLN A 273 16.50 -8.98 7.80
CA GLN A 273 15.11 -9.38 8.16
C GLN A 273 14.11 -9.07 7.03
N ASP A 274 14.42 -8.11 6.16
CA ASP A 274 13.50 -7.61 5.14
C ASP A 274 13.31 -8.61 3.98
N ASN A 275 14.39 -9.23 3.47
CA ASN A 275 14.29 -10.30 2.47
C ASN A 275 13.45 -11.50 2.98
N GLN A 276 13.40 -11.71 4.29
CA GLN A 276 12.57 -12.77 4.87
C GLN A 276 11.07 -12.42 4.84
N VAL A 277 10.71 -11.15 5.00
CA VAL A 277 9.32 -10.69 4.91
C VAL A 277 8.82 -10.79 3.47
N GLU A 278 9.61 -10.36 2.50
CA GLU A 278 9.22 -10.40 1.09
C GLU A 278 9.20 -11.82 0.53
N LEU A 279 10.13 -12.69 0.96
CA LEU A 279 10.09 -14.12 0.60
C LEU A 279 8.79 -14.77 1.08
N ARG A 280 8.40 -14.50 2.33
CA ARG A 280 7.12 -15.00 2.89
C ARG A 280 5.93 -14.44 2.12
N SER A 281 5.97 -13.17 1.75
CA SER A 281 4.89 -12.52 1.00
C SER A 281 4.73 -13.13 -0.40
N ALA A 282 5.84 -13.39 -1.10
CA ALA A 282 5.85 -14.09 -2.39
C ALA A 282 5.33 -15.52 -2.27
N ILE A 283 5.75 -16.28 -1.24
CA ILE A 283 5.24 -17.64 -0.96
C ILE A 283 3.73 -17.60 -0.71
N ASN A 284 3.25 -16.67 0.10
CA ASN A 284 1.82 -16.56 0.43
C ASN A 284 0.97 -16.22 -0.79
N ALA A 285 1.42 -15.25 -1.61
CA ALA A 285 0.76 -14.92 -2.86
C ALA A 285 0.68 -16.15 -3.78
N ALA A 286 1.78 -16.89 -3.93
CA ALA A 286 1.82 -18.09 -4.76
C ALA A 286 0.90 -19.20 -4.24
N VAL A 287 0.91 -19.47 -2.93
CA VAL A 287 0.03 -20.47 -2.31
C VAL A 287 -1.44 -20.11 -2.51
N ARG A 288 -1.83 -18.85 -2.28
CA ARG A 288 -3.22 -18.38 -2.50
C ARG A 288 -3.63 -18.47 -3.96
N ALA A 289 -2.69 -18.22 -4.87
CA ALA A 289 -2.92 -18.31 -6.29
C ALA A 289 -2.82 -19.74 -6.84
N ASN A 290 -2.57 -20.78 -6.03
CA ASN A 290 -2.31 -22.14 -6.53
C ASN A 290 -1.14 -22.19 -7.55
N VAL A 291 -0.08 -21.44 -7.26
CA VAL A 291 1.17 -21.36 -8.02
C VAL A 291 2.26 -22.12 -7.27
N SER A 292 2.97 -23.00 -7.96
CA SER A 292 4.17 -23.67 -7.44
C SER A 292 5.41 -23.14 -8.15
N PHE A 293 6.45 -22.80 -7.39
CA PHE A 293 7.74 -22.40 -7.94
C PHE A 293 8.66 -23.59 -8.17
N TYR A 294 9.27 -23.63 -9.36
CA TYR A 294 10.28 -24.60 -9.77
C TYR A 294 11.57 -23.85 -10.10
N PRO A 295 12.30 -23.37 -9.08
CA PRO A 295 13.53 -22.62 -9.30
C PRO A 295 14.65 -23.53 -9.80
N ILE A 296 15.42 -23.02 -10.75
CA ILE A 296 16.55 -23.68 -11.38
C ILE A 296 17.77 -22.79 -11.13
N ASP A 297 18.77 -23.33 -10.43
CA ASP A 297 20.07 -22.67 -10.26
C ASP A 297 20.88 -22.82 -11.55
N THR A 298 20.93 -21.75 -12.35
CA THR A 298 21.51 -21.79 -13.70
C THR A 298 23.03 -21.86 -13.70
N ARG A 299 23.67 -21.62 -12.54
CA ARG A 299 25.11 -21.75 -12.35
C ARG A 299 25.60 -23.19 -12.53
N GLY A 300 24.69 -24.18 -12.49
CA GLY A 300 25.02 -25.58 -12.69
C GLY A 300 25.80 -26.19 -11.54
N LEU A 301 26.56 -27.26 -11.81
CA LEU A 301 27.42 -27.88 -10.80
C LEU A 301 28.56 -26.93 -10.42
N GLN A 302 28.50 -26.36 -9.22
CA GLN A 302 29.49 -25.42 -8.72
C GLN A 302 30.65 -26.15 -8.03
N ALA A 303 31.88 -25.94 -8.52
CA ALA A 303 33.09 -26.30 -7.81
C ALA A 303 33.57 -25.10 -7.00
N VAL A 304 33.58 -25.20 -5.66
CA VAL A 304 34.15 -24.17 -4.80
C VAL A 304 35.68 -24.30 -4.87
N VAL A 305 36.33 -23.43 -5.65
CA VAL A 305 37.79 -23.43 -5.83
C VAL A 305 38.43 -22.35 -4.95
N PRO A 306 39.52 -22.65 -4.20
CA PRO A 306 40.26 -21.63 -3.45
C PRO A 306 40.76 -20.50 -4.36
N GLY A 307 40.37 -19.26 -4.06
CA GLY A 307 40.71 -18.08 -4.86
C GLY A 307 39.61 -17.56 -5.79
N GLY A 308 38.47 -18.25 -5.88
CA GLY A 308 37.33 -17.89 -6.74
C GLY A 308 37.31 -18.64 -8.08
N ASP A 309 36.17 -18.62 -8.78
CA ASP A 309 36.08 -19.08 -10.18
C ASP A 309 36.78 -18.05 -11.09
N ALA A 310 37.31 -18.49 -12.24
CA ALA A 310 37.93 -17.65 -13.28
C ALA A 310 36.99 -16.55 -13.82
N ARG A 311 35.71 -16.61 -13.47
CA ARG A 311 34.66 -15.63 -13.79
C ARG A 311 34.58 -14.46 -12.80
N GLN A 312 35.32 -14.49 -11.69
CA GLN A 312 35.41 -13.38 -10.72
C GLN A 312 36.86 -12.89 -10.60
N ALA A 313 37.04 -11.58 -10.48
CA ALA A 313 38.36 -11.01 -10.23
C ALA A 313 38.92 -11.55 -8.91
N SER A 314 40.11 -12.14 -8.94
CA SER A 314 40.77 -12.67 -7.74
C SER A 314 40.96 -11.55 -6.72
N GLY A 315 40.34 -11.63 -5.55
CA GLY A 315 40.57 -10.66 -4.49
C GLY A 315 42.04 -10.69 -4.05
N ARG A 316 42.62 -9.52 -3.81
CA ARG A 316 44.00 -9.42 -3.30
C ARG A 316 44.04 -9.81 -1.82
N GLY A 317 44.77 -10.86 -1.47
CA GLY A 317 45.03 -11.24 -0.08
C GLY A 317 45.06 -12.75 0.16
N THR A 318 45.69 -13.17 1.26
CA THR A 318 45.79 -14.60 1.67
C THR A 318 44.51 -15.12 2.36
N SER A 319 43.55 -14.24 2.66
CA SER A 319 42.29 -14.56 3.35
C SER A 319 41.37 -15.48 2.54
N LEU A 320 41.33 -15.33 1.20
CA LEU A 320 40.55 -16.17 0.28
C LEU A 320 41.09 -17.60 0.17
N PHE A 321 42.38 -17.79 0.46
CA PHE A 321 43.04 -19.10 0.46
C PHE A 321 43.07 -19.74 1.85
N SER A 322 42.50 -19.08 2.86
CA SER A 322 42.40 -19.62 4.22
C SER A 322 41.20 -20.56 4.34
N GLY A 323 41.27 -21.52 5.28
CA GLY A 323 40.14 -22.41 5.58
C GLY A 323 38.85 -21.66 5.96
N ARG A 324 38.97 -20.46 6.55
CA ARG A 324 37.81 -19.59 6.85
C ARG A 324 37.20 -18.96 5.60
N GLY A 325 38.01 -18.54 4.63
CA GLY A 325 37.53 -17.99 3.35
C GLY A 325 36.76 -19.02 2.55
N MET A 326 37.30 -20.24 2.44
CA MET A 326 36.60 -21.38 1.83
C MET A 326 35.27 -21.69 2.53
N GLN A 327 35.26 -21.72 3.86
CA GLN A 327 34.04 -21.98 4.64
C GLN A 327 32.96 -20.91 4.42
N GLN A 328 33.35 -19.63 4.29
CA GLN A 328 32.42 -18.55 3.97
C GLN A 328 31.84 -18.68 2.55
N GLN A 329 32.65 -19.08 1.58
CA GLN A 329 32.20 -19.27 0.19
C GLN A 329 31.20 -20.44 0.08
N PHE A 330 31.48 -21.55 0.77
CA PHE A 330 30.50 -22.65 0.90
C PHE A 330 29.20 -22.20 1.58
N ALA A 331 29.30 -21.41 2.66
CA ALA A 331 28.12 -20.93 3.38
C ALA A 331 27.25 -20.00 2.53
N ARG A 332 27.85 -19.14 1.70
CA ARG A 332 27.11 -18.27 0.75
C ARG A 332 26.40 -19.07 -0.32
N LEU A 333 27.11 -20.02 -0.96
CA LEU A 333 26.52 -20.90 -1.96
C LEU A 333 25.33 -21.68 -1.36
N ALA A 334 25.51 -22.31 -0.20
CA ALA A 334 24.46 -23.03 0.50
C ALA A 334 23.26 -22.13 0.84
N SER A 335 23.50 -20.94 1.40
CA SER A 335 22.45 -19.96 1.71
C SER A 335 21.65 -19.53 0.48
N SER A 336 22.33 -19.33 -0.66
CA SER A 336 21.69 -18.95 -1.92
C SER A 336 20.76 -20.06 -2.47
N GLN A 337 21.16 -21.33 -2.32
CA GLN A 337 20.38 -22.49 -2.72
C GLN A 337 19.24 -22.79 -1.73
N ASP A 338 19.45 -22.54 -0.43
CA ASP A 338 18.44 -22.69 0.62
C ASP A 338 17.22 -21.79 0.39
N THR A 339 17.41 -20.57 -0.13
CA THR A 339 16.30 -19.66 -0.48
C THR A 339 15.44 -20.22 -1.61
N LEU A 340 16.07 -20.68 -2.70
CA LEU A 340 15.37 -21.30 -3.82
C LEU A 340 14.65 -22.57 -3.37
N THR A 341 15.29 -23.37 -2.52
CA THR A 341 14.71 -24.58 -1.92
C THR A 341 13.51 -24.25 -1.06
N SER A 342 13.57 -23.19 -0.25
CA SER A 342 12.45 -22.72 0.58
C SER A 342 11.28 -22.26 -0.27
N LEU A 343 11.55 -21.43 -1.29
CA LEU A 343 10.54 -20.94 -2.23
C LEU A 343 9.80 -22.09 -2.92
N ALA A 344 10.54 -23.12 -3.35
CA ALA A 344 9.97 -24.30 -3.98
C ALA A 344 9.17 -25.17 -3.00
N ALA A 345 9.77 -25.55 -1.87
CA ALA A 345 9.17 -26.46 -0.90
C ALA A 345 7.89 -25.89 -0.27
N ASP A 346 7.87 -24.59 0.02
CA ASP A 346 6.73 -23.93 0.66
C ASP A 346 5.59 -23.64 -0.31
N THR A 347 5.83 -23.71 -1.63
CA THR A 347 4.79 -23.55 -2.67
C THR A 347 4.39 -24.85 -3.37
N GLY A 348 4.94 -25.99 -2.94
CA GLY A 348 4.61 -27.32 -3.50
C GLY A 348 5.36 -27.67 -4.79
N GLY A 349 6.41 -26.92 -5.13
CA GLY A 349 7.32 -27.21 -6.24
C GLY A 349 8.60 -27.92 -5.80
N ARG A 350 9.63 -27.87 -6.67
CA ARG A 350 10.94 -28.46 -6.40
C ARG A 350 12.05 -27.57 -6.97
N ALA A 351 13.09 -27.33 -6.17
CA ALA A 351 14.30 -26.67 -6.62
C ALA A 351 15.23 -27.65 -7.35
N PHE A 352 15.87 -27.18 -8.42
CA PHE A 352 16.87 -27.90 -9.19
C PHE A 352 18.20 -27.17 -9.05
N THR A 353 19.07 -27.72 -8.21
CA THR A 353 20.44 -27.24 -8.00
C THR A 353 21.43 -28.22 -8.61
N ASP A 354 22.66 -27.76 -8.85
CA ASP A 354 23.81 -28.60 -9.16
C ASP A 354 23.68 -29.48 -10.43
N SER A 355 22.86 -29.06 -11.40
CA SER A 355 22.67 -29.75 -12.68
C SER A 355 22.97 -28.83 -13.86
N ASN A 356 23.64 -29.36 -14.88
CA ASN A 356 23.85 -28.68 -16.15
C ASN A 356 22.77 -29.02 -17.20
N ASP A 357 21.84 -29.93 -16.88
CA ASP A 357 20.68 -30.27 -17.70
C ASP A 357 19.39 -29.86 -16.97
N PHE A 358 18.68 -28.88 -17.52
CA PHE A 358 17.42 -28.37 -16.97
C PHE A 358 16.19 -29.15 -17.46
N GLY A 359 16.37 -30.16 -18.32
CA GLY A 359 15.30 -31.01 -18.84
C GLY A 359 14.49 -31.74 -17.76
N GLU A 360 15.13 -32.11 -16.63
CA GLU A 360 14.44 -32.72 -15.50
C GLU A 360 13.37 -31.79 -14.92
N ALA A 361 13.63 -30.48 -14.87
CA ALA A 361 12.70 -29.50 -14.31
C ALA A 361 11.41 -29.45 -15.13
N PHE A 362 11.52 -29.34 -16.45
CA PHE A 362 10.36 -29.37 -17.35
C PHE A 362 9.59 -30.68 -17.26
N ALA A 363 10.30 -31.82 -17.25
CA ALA A 363 9.67 -33.13 -17.13
C ALA A 363 8.99 -33.33 -15.76
N ARG A 364 9.51 -32.70 -14.71
CA ARG A 364 8.88 -32.69 -13.38
C ARG A 364 7.62 -31.84 -13.39
N VAL A 365 7.68 -30.62 -13.90
CA VAL A 365 6.53 -29.70 -14.01
C VAL A 365 5.39 -30.36 -14.78
N GLN A 366 5.66 -30.92 -15.97
CA GLN A 366 4.63 -31.61 -16.74
C GLN A 366 3.99 -32.77 -15.99
N ARG A 367 4.77 -33.54 -15.21
CA ARG A 367 4.25 -34.65 -14.39
C ARG A 367 3.46 -34.19 -13.17
N ASP A 368 3.85 -33.10 -12.54
CA ASP A 368 3.18 -32.58 -11.35
C ASP A 368 1.89 -31.83 -11.70
N MET A 369 1.77 -31.35 -12.95
CA MET A 369 0.57 -30.70 -13.47
C MET A 369 -0.37 -31.66 -14.21
N SER A 370 0.05 -32.89 -14.52
CA SER A 370 -0.76 -33.79 -15.36
C SER A 370 -1.85 -34.55 -14.60
N ALA A 371 -1.64 -34.91 -13.33
CA ALA A 371 -2.66 -35.60 -12.54
C ALA A 371 -2.47 -35.34 -11.03
N TYR A 372 -3.46 -34.75 -10.38
CA TYR A 372 -3.42 -34.42 -8.96
C TYR A 372 -4.82 -34.36 -8.34
N TYR A 373 -4.91 -34.57 -7.03
CA TYR A 373 -6.11 -34.32 -6.24
C TYR A 373 -6.06 -32.90 -5.68
N LEU A 374 -7.18 -32.19 -5.68
CA LEU A 374 -7.32 -30.89 -5.03
C LEU A 374 -8.23 -31.04 -3.81
N LEU A 375 -7.68 -30.77 -2.63
CA LEU A 375 -8.39 -30.87 -1.35
C LEU A 375 -8.54 -29.46 -0.76
N GLY A 376 -9.77 -28.98 -0.59
CA GLY A 376 -10.01 -27.74 0.15
C GLY A 376 -10.47 -28.01 1.57
N TYR A 377 -10.00 -27.21 2.52
CA TYR A 377 -10.51 -27.18 3.89
C TYR A 377 -10.56 -25.74 4.43
N SER A 378 -11.37 -25.48 5.45
CA SER A 378 -11.31 -24.21 6.19
C SER A 378 -10.52 -24.40 7.47
N THR A 379 -9.55 -23.52 7.73
CA THR A 379 -8.79 -23.55 8.98
C THR A 379 -9.70 -23.39 10.20
N GLN A 380 -9.47 -24.21 11.23
CA GLN A 380 -10.06 -24.06 12.56
C GLN A 380 -9.26 -23.11 13.47
N ASN A 381 -8.10 -22.60 13.01
CA ASN A 381 -7.26 -21.66 13.74
C ASN A 381 -7.58 -20.21 13.30
N PRO A 382 -8.22 -19.39 14.16
CA PRO A 382 -8.60 -18.03 13.82
C PRO A 382 -7.45 -17.01 13.92
N ALA A 383 -6.24 -17.44 14.33
CA ALA A 383 -5.13 -16.52 14.57
C ALA A 383 -4.51 -16.01 13.27
N ASN A 384 -4.61 -14.70 13.01
CA ASN A 384 -3.93 -14.04 11.91
C ASN A 384 -2.57 -13.49 12.37
N ASP A 385 -1.71 -14.39 12.84
CA ASP A 385 -0.43 -14.09 13.46
C ASP A 385 0.77 -14.12 12.48
N GLY A 386 0.52 -14.40 11.20
CA GLY A 386 1.57 -14.53 10.19
C GLY A 386 2.47 -15.75 10.37
N ARG A 387 2.15 -16.71 11.24
CA ARG A 387 2.99 -17.90 11.49
C ARG A 387 2.77 -18.97 10.43
N PHE A 388 3.82 -19.76 10.19
CA PHE A 388 3.73 -20.93 9.32
C PHE A 388 2.86 -22.00 9.98
N ARG A 389 1.85 -22.46 9.25
CA ARG A 389 0.93 -23.54 9.61
C ARG A 389 1.28 -24.77 8.80
N ARG A 390 1.68 -25.83 9.48
CA ARG A 390 2.12 -27.07 8.83
C ARG A 390 0.92 -27.88 8.38
N ILE A 391 0.90 -28.26 7.10
CA ILE A 391 -0.08 -29.19 6.54
C ILE A 391 0.54 -30.59 6.50
N GLN A 392 -0.25 -31.59 6.90
CA GLN A 392 0.08 -32.99 6.73
C GLN A 392 -1.09 -33.68 6.05
N VAL A 393 -0.83 -34.28 4.89
CA VAL A 393 -1.80 -35.11 4.16
C VAL A 393 -1.36 -36.56 4.24
N ARG A 394 -2.29 -37.45 4.59
CA ARG A 394 -2.08 -38.90 4.66
C ARG A 394 -3.26 -39.63 4.05
N LEU A 395 -3.02 -40.86 3.63
CA LEU A 395 -4.10 -41.79 3.34
C LEU A 395 -4.49 -42.51 4.63
N LYS A 396 -5.79 -42.67 4.88
CA LYS A 396 -6.31 -43.37 6.06
C LYS A 396 -5.98 -44.86 6.05
N LYS A 397 -5.90 -45.45 4.87
CA LYS A 397 -5.47 -46.84 4.68
C LYS A 397 -3.97 -46.89 4.46
N ASP A 398 -3.29 -47.75 5.21
CA ASP A 398 -1.87 -48.04 4.97
C ASP A 398 -1.73 -48.84 3.67
N SER A 399 -1.44 -48.12 2.60
CA SER A 399 -1.37 -48.62 1.22
C SER A 399 0.07 -48.73 0.71
N GLY A 400 1.05 -48.23 1.48
CA GLY A 400 2.43 -48.08 1.01
C GLY A 400 2.61 -47.09 -0.14
N TYR A 401 1.59 -46.29 -0.47
CA TYR A 401 1.67 -45.23 -1.47
C TYR A 401 2.40 -44.00 -0.93
N ARG A 402 3.10 -43.30 -1.82
CA ARG A 402 3.78 -42.04 -1.50
C ARG A 402 2.81 -40.89 -1.71
N VAL A 403 2.52 -40.14 -0.65
CA VAL A 403 1.72 -38.91 -0.73
C VAL A 403 2.66 -37.72 -0.80
N GLU A 404 2.52 -36.91 -1.83
CA GLU A 404 3.22 -35.64 -2.03
C GLU A 404 2.21 -34.51 -1.95
N ALA A 405 2.45 -33.54 -1.07
CA ALA A 405 1.64 -32.35 -0.88
C ALA A 405 2.53 -31.25 -0.31
N ARG A 406 2.14 -29.97 -0.43
CA ARG A 406 2.90 -28.87 0.17
C ARG A 406 3.00 -29.01 1.69
N ALA A 407 4.09 -28.50 2.27
CA ALA A 407 4.39 -28.65 3.69
C ALA A 407 3.52 -27.77 4.61
N GLY A 408 2.90 -26.72 4.08
CA GLY A 408 2.14 -25.75 4.86
C GLY A 408 1.87 -24.45 4.11
N TYR A 409 1.53 -23.41 4.86
CA TYR A 409 1.32 -22.04 4.38
C TYR A 409 1.49 -21.07 5.56
N TYR A 410 1.77 -19.79 5.34
CA TYR A 410 1.72 -18.82 6.43
C TYR A 410 0.29 -18.30 6.61
N ALA A 411 -0.13 -18.15 7.87
CA ALA A 411 -1.37 -17.49 8.22
C ALA A 411 -1.38 -16.05 7.69
N ASP A 412 -2.58 -15.50 7.51
CA ASP A 412 -2.76 -14.07 7.36
C ASP A 412 -2.11 -13.33 8.53
N ARG A 413 -1.64 -12.11 8.28
CA ARG A 413 -0.99 -11.30 9.31
C ARG A 413 -1.83 -10.04 9.53
N ASP A 414 -2.44 -9.94 10.70
CA ASP A 414 -3.14 -8.72 11.07
C ASP A 414 -2.15 -7.58 11.41
N PHE A 415 -2.69 -6.38 11.55
CA PHE A 415 -1.88 -5.21 11.87
C PHE A 415 -1.13 -5.37 13.22
N THR A 416 -1.75 -6.01 14.21
CA THR A 416 -1.16 -6.21 15.55
C THR A 416 0.09 -7.09 15.53
N HIS A 417 0.19 -8.00 14.57
CA HIS A 417 1.35 -8.88 14.35
C HIS A 417 2.32 -8.36 13.27
N THR A 418 2.03 -7.21 12.65
CA THR A 418 2.93 -6.57 11.68
C THR A 418 4.13 -5.95 12.41
N ALA A 419 5.35 -6.09 11.85
CA ALA A 419 6.57 -5.56 12.47
C ALA A 419 6.56 -4.02 12.51
N ARG A 420 7.26 -3.40 13.47
CA ARG A 420 7.29 -1.93 13.58
C ARG A 420 7.89 -1.27 12.34
N THR A 421 8.90 -1.89 11.73
CA THR A 421 9.53 -1.43 10.48
C THR A 421 8.54 -1.44 9.32
N ASP A 422 7.85 -2.56 9.09
CA ASP A 422 6.79 -2.69 8.08
C ASP A 422 5.69 -1.63 8.27
N ARG A 423 5.28 -1.38 9.53
CA ARG A 423 4.30 -0.34 9.84
C ARG A 423 4.79 1.04 9.45
N GLU A 424 6.04 1.39 9.72
CA GLU A 424 6.56 2.71 9.32
C GLU A 424 6.70 2.84 7.80
N MET A 425 7.09 1.75 7.12
CA MET A 425 7.12 1.71 5.65
C MET A 425 5.73 1.94 5.04
N GLN A 426 4.69 1.27 5.53
CA GLN A 426 3.30 1.48 5.07
C GLN A 426 2.84 2.95 5.20
N LEU A 427 3.21 3.63 6.30
CA LEU A 427 2.90 5.05 6.48
C LEU A 427 3.62 5.93 5.46
N GLN A 428 4.88 5.62 5.16
CA GLN A 428 5.67 6.34 4.16
C GLN A 428 5.16 6.08 2.75
N GLU A 429 4.94 4.82 2.37
CA GLU A 429 4.32 4.43 1.10
C GLU A 429 3.02 5.20 0.88
N GLN A 430 2.14 5.23 1.88
CA GLN A 430 0.88 5.96 1.76
C GLN A 430 1.07 7.49 1.65
N MET A 431 2.12 8.06 2.26
CA MET A 431 2.45 9.47 2.12
C MET A 431 2.86 9.83 0.68
N PHE A 432 3.49 8.92 -0.06
CA PHE A 432 3.89 9.17 -1.44
C PHE A 432 2.88 8.63 -2.48
N SER A 433 2.07 7.63 -2.12
CA SER A 433 0.98 7.07 -2.92
C SER A 433 -0.03 8.12 -3.34
N ALA A 434 -0.39 8.19 -4.62
CA ALA A 434 -1.43 9.13 -5.04
C ALA A 434 -2.85 8.57 -4.93
N VAL A 435 -3.00 7.29 -4.57
CA VAL A 435 -4.30 6.76 -4.15
C VAL A 435 -4.48 7.12 -2.68
N SER A 436 -5.53 7.89 -2.37
CA SER A 436 -5.85 8.25 -1.00
C SER A 436 -6.50 7.07 -0.28
N ALA A 437 -5.92 6.66 0.85
CA ALA A 437 -6.59 5.76 1.77
C ALA A 437 -7.82 6.45 2.37
N THR A 438 -8.95 5.76 2.41
CA THR A 438 -10.25 6.32 2.83
C THR A 438 -10.90 5.53 3.98
N ASP A 439 -10.19 4.56 4.55
CA ASP A 439 -10.69 3.74 5.66
C ASP A 439 -10.95 4.56 6.93
N LEU A 440 -10.22 5.68 7.07
CA LEU A 440 -10.38 6.64 8.15
C LEU A 440 -10.66 8.03 7.57
N PRO A 441 -11.76 8.71 7.96
CA PRO A 441 -12.03 10.07 7.52
C PRO A 441 -11.07 11.04 8.20
N VAL A 442 -10.33 11.79 7.39
CA VAL A 442 -9.36 12.80 7.83
C VAL A 442 -9.74 14.14 7.20
N LEU A 443 -9.74 15.19 8.01
CA LEU A 443 -9.91 16.57 7.54
C LEU A 443 -8.67 17.36 7.94
N VAL A 444 -8.21 18.21 7.02
CA VAL A 444 -7.08 19.10 7.26
C VAL A 444 -7.49 20.52 6.89
N THR A 445 -7.10 21.47 7.74
CA THR A 445 -7.14 22.90 7.40
C THR A 445 -5.78 23.52 7.64
N ALA A 446 -5.48 24.55 6.86
CA ALA A 446 -4.31 25.38 7.06
C ALA A 446 -4.68 26.85 6.95
N GLY A 447 -4.06 27.67 7.80
CA GLY A 447 -4.11 29.12 7.73
C GLY A 447 -2.70 29.69 7.63
N TRP A 448 -2.56 31.00 7.76
CA TRP A 448 -1.25 31.65 7.79
C TRP A 448 -1.28 32.93 8.63
N PHE A 449 -0.16 33.19 9.29
CA PHE A 449 0.11 34.36 10.11
C PHE A 449 1.52 34.85 9.82
N ARG A 450 1.68 36.15 9.63
CA ARG A 450 3.01 36.72 9.35
C ARG A 450 3.86 36.66 10.63
N LEU A 451 5.11 36.23 10.50
CA LEU A 451 6.15 36.37 11.53
C LEU A 451 7.15 37.46 11.15
N ALA A 452 7.56 37.50 9.88
CA ALA A 452 8.40 38.53 9.27
C ALA A 452 7.95 38.78 7.82
N PRO A 453 8.45 39.81 7.11
CA PRO A 453 7.97 40.14 5.75
C PRO A 453 7.94 38.98 4.74
N ASP A 454 8.87 38.04 4.87
CA ASP A 454 9.09 36.86 4.03
C ASP A 454 8.92 35.53 4.80
N LYS A 455 8.40 35.57 6.03
CA LYS A 455 8.31 34.42 6.92
C LYS A 455 6.92 34.33 7.56
N TYR A 456 6.20 33.23 7.31
CA TYR A 456 4.83 33.04 7.76
C TYR A 456 4.71 31.74 8.55
N TYR A 457 4.04 31.80 9.71
CA TYR A 457 3.62 30.62 10.44
C TYR A 457 2.33 30.07 9.82
N VAL A 458 2.38 28.81 9.40
CA VAL A 458 1.26 28.10 8.78
C VAL A 458 0.81 27.00 9.75
N PRO A 459 -0.22 27.25 10.58
CA PRO A 459 -0.80 26.20 11.41
C PRO A 459 -1.49 25.19 10.51
N VAL A 460 -1.17 23.91 10.72
CA VAL A 460 -1.83 22.77 10.08
C VAL A 460 -2.58 22.03 11.16
N ALA A 461 -3.91 22.04 11.07
CA ALA A 461 -4.75 21.29 11.98
C ALA A 461 -5.37 20.10 11.25
N VAL A 462 -5.38 18.96 11.91
CA VAL A 462 -5.82 17.66 11.40
C VAL A 462 -6.87 17.13 12.37
N THR A 463 -8.01 16.67 11.88
CA THR A 463 -8.99 16.00 12.74
C THR A 463 -9.47 14.67 12.17
N VAL A 464 -9.71 13.75 13.10
CA VAL A 464 -10.33 12.45 12.86
C VAL A 464 -11.60 12.36 13.72
N PRO A 465 -12.79 12.14 13.12
CA PRO A 465 -14.02 11.88 13.86
C PRO A 465 -13.86 10.67 14.79
N GLY A 466 -14.12 10.83 16.09
CA GLY A 466 -13.95 9.74 17.04
C GLY A 466 -14.90 8.56 16.82
N SER A 467 -16.04 8.80 16.15
CA SER A 467 -16.96 7.74 15.71
C SER A 467 -16.37 6.81 14.65
N ALA A 468 -15.34 7.24 13.92
CA ALA A 468 -14.68 6.45 12.89
C ALA A 468 -13.48 5.66 13.43
N ILE A 469 -13.08 5.92 14.67
CA ILE A 469 -11.95 5.25 15.31
C ILE A 469 -12.46 3.97 15.97
N PRO A 470 -12.06 2.77 15.50
CA PRO A 470 -12.44 1.52 16.14
C PRO A 470 -11.87 1.43 17.56
N VAL A 471 -12.70 0.99 18.51
CA VAL A 471 -12.31 0.74 19.89
C VAL A 471 -12.64 -0.71 20.24
N ALA A 472 -11.61 -1.52 20.50
CA ALA A 472 -11.79 -2.95 20.77
C ALA A 472 -12.52 -3.22 22.09
N ASN A 473 -12.18 -2.47 23.14
CA ASN A 473 -12.86 -2.44 24.44
C ASN A 473 -12.42 -1.19 25.23
N ASP A 474 -13.13 -0.85 26.31
CA ASP A 474 -12.85 0.34 27.12
C ASP A 474 -11.49 0.31 27.85
N LYS A 475 -10.80 -0.83 27.92
CA LYS A 475 -9.50 -0.96 28.58
C LYS A 475 -8.32 -0.82 27.61
N THR A 476 -8.53 -0.96 26.31
CA THR A 476 -7.46 -0.90 25.31
C THR A 476 -7.19 0.56 24.93
N PRO A 477 -5.97 1.08 25.15
CA PRO A 477 -5.61 2.41 24.68
C PRO A 477 -5.59 2.43 23.15
N VAL A 478 -6.14 3.50 22.58
CA VAL A 478 -6.10 3.72 21.13
C VAL A 478 -4.94 4.66 20.83
N SER A 479 -4.19 4.37 19.77
CA SER A 479 -3.18 5.30 19.27
C SER A 479 -3.37 5.59 17.80
N LEU A 480 -3.13 6.85 17.44
CA LEU A 480 -3.19 7.33 16.07
C LEU A 480 -1.81 7.87 15.68
N ASP A 481 -1.28 7.39 14.57
CA ASP A 481 -0.11 7.98 13.94
C ASP A 481 -0.57 9.02 12.93
N VAL A 482 -0.01 10.22 13.02
CA VAL A 482 -0.21 11.29 12.06
C VAL A 482 1.13 11.65 11.44
N LEU A 483 1.23 11.54 10.13
CA LEU A 483 2.38 11.94 9.33
C LEU A 483 1.91 12.98 8.32
N GLY A 484 2.61 14.11 8.24
CA GLY A 484 2.32 15.18 7.29
C GLY A 484 3.54 15.65 6.55
N MET A 485 3.34 16.01 5.28
CA MET A 485 4.36 16.57 4.41
C MET A 485 3.81 17.79 3.69
N LEU A 486 4.56 18.87 3.70
CA LEU A 486 4.31 20.04 2.88
C LEU A 486 5.29 20.06 1.71
N ARG A 487 4.77 20.39 0.52
CA ARG A 487 5.54 20.46 -0.72
C ARG A 487 5.36 21.81 -1.40
N ASP A 488 6.39 22.29 -2.08
CA ASP A 488 6.29 23.43 -2.99
C ASP A 488 5.63 23.04 -4.33
N GLU A 489 5.47 24.00 -5.25
CA GLU A 489 4.90 23.75 -6.59
C GLU A 489 5.72 22.75 -7.42
N GLN A 490 6.99 22.52 -7.08
CA GLN A 490 7.86 21.56 -7.76
C GLN A 490 7.80 20.17 -7.11
N GLY A 491 6.95 19.99 -6.10
CA GLY A 491 6.81 18.75 -5.34
C GLY A 491 7.92 18.51 -4.31
N ARG A 492 8.81 19.47 -4.06
CA ARG A 492 9.92 19.32 -3.12
C ARG A 492 9.41 19.46 -1.69
N PRO A 493 9.81 18.59 -0.75
CA PRO A 493 9.39 18.68 0.63
C PRO A 493 10.00 19.91 1.31
N VAL A 494 9.15 20.81 1.80
CA VAL A 494 9.54 22.04 2.53
C VAL A 494 9.21 22.00 4.02
N GLY A 495 8.42 21.01 4.45
CA GLY A 495 8.08 20.78 5.84
C GLY A 495 7.56 19.37 6.07
N ARG A 496 7.81 18.83 7.26
CA ARG A 496 7.32 17.50 7.67
C ARG A 496 6.96 17.54 9.16
N PHE A 497 5.96 16.76 9.54
CA PHE A 497 5.61 16.53 10.94
C PHE A 497 5.16 15.08 11.13
N ARG A 498 5.49 14.49 12.28
CA ARG A 498 5.13 13.12 12.65
C ARG A 498 4.84 13.07 14.14
N GLU A 499 3.70 12.53 14.50
CA GLU A 499 3.33 12.35 15.90
C GLU A 499 2.47 11.10 16.12
N THR A 500 2.65 10.46 17.27
CA THR A 500 1.77 9.37 17.74
C THR A 500 0.90 9.91 18.86
N LEU A 501 -0.38 10.10 18.58
CA LEU A 501 -1.38 10.50 19.56
C LEU A 501 -1.78 9.28 20.38
N LYS A 502 -1.70 9.37 21.70
CA LYS A 502 -2.20 8.35 22.62
C LYS A 502 -3.49 8.83 23.25
N LEU A 503 -4.59 8.14 22.97
CA LEU A 503 -5.89 8.42 23.58
C LEU A 503 -5.99 7.64 24.90
N PRO A 504 -6.47 8.27 25.99
CA PRO A 504 -6.55 7.61 27.30
C PRO A 504 -7.52 6.42 27.29
N ALA A 505 -7.25 5.42 28.12
CA ALA A 505 -8.16 4.28 28.33
C ALA A 505 -9.53 4.76 28.83
N GLY A 506 -10.61 4.07 28.44
CA GLY A 506 -12.00 4.48 28.72
C GLY A 506 -12.56 5.54 27.78
N ALA A 507 -11.78 5.99 26.79
CA ALA A 507 -12.24 7.01 25.84
C ALA A 507 -13.34 6.49 24.90
N GLY A 508 -13.53 5.17 24.74
CA GLY A 508 -14.47 4.55 23.80
C GLY A 508 -15.90 5.08 23.88
N GLY A 509 -16.47 5.13 25.09
CA GLY A 509 -17.80 5.70 25.33
C GLY A 509 -17.90 7.21 25.08
N THR A 510 -16.78 7.94 25.04
CA THR A 510 -16.75 9.40 24.82
C THR A 510 -16.27 9.82 23.43
N LEU A 511 -15.61 8.93 22.69
CA LEU A 511 -15.03 9.20 21.36
C LEU A 511 -16.11 9.33 20.28
N ALA A 512 -17.19 8.56 20.37
CA ALA A 512 -18.27 8.57 19.37
C ALA A 512 -18.89 9.98 19.14
N GLY A 513 -18.88 10.84 20.16
CA GLY A 513 -19.37 12.22 20.08
C GLY A 513 -18.28 13.29 19.99
N LYS A 514 -17.00 12.92 19.91
CA LYS A 514 -15.85 13.85 19.96
C LYS A 514 -15.01 13.74 18.69
N GLN A 515 -14.17 14.74 18.48
CA GLN A 515 -13.17 14.77 17.40
C GLN A 515 -11.80 14.60 18.04
N VAL A 516 -10.92 13.82 17.43
CA VAL A 516 -9.50 13.80 17.80
C VAL A 516 -8.81 14.87 16.97
N LEU A 517 -8.26 15.88 17.64
CA LEU A 517 -7.59 17.01 17.00
C LEU A 517 -6.09 16.90 17.21
N TYR A 518 -5.36 17.11 16.12
CA TYR A 518 -3.93 17.30 16.11
C TYR A 518 -3.61 18.64 15.45
N GLN A 519 -2.68 19.40 16.03
CA GLN A 519 -2.23 20.65 15.45
C GLN A 519 -0.71 20.66 15.40
N SER A 520 -0.19 20.95 14.22
CA SER A 520 1.22 21.26 13.98
C SER A 520 1.31 22.62 13.31
N GLY A 521 2.53 23.04 13.01
CA GLY A 521 2.73 24.23 12.20
C GLY A 521 4.12 24.24 11.60
N VAL A 522 4.22 24.84 10.42
CA VAL A 522 5.49 25.03 9.73
C VAL A 522 5.66 26.47 9.35
N THR A 523 6.90 26.88 9.15
CA THR A 523 7.21 28.23 8.69
C THR A 523 7.49 28.21 7.21
N LEU A 524 6.74 28.98 6.43
CA LEU A 524 6.86 29.05 4.97
C LEU A 524 7.10 30.49 4.49
N PRO A 525 7.79 30.68 3.35
CA PRO A 525 7.76 31.94 2.64
C PRO A 525 6.43 32.14 1.89
N PRO A 526 6.15 33.34 1.35
CA PRO A 526 5.07 33.53 0.38
C PRO A 526 5.22 32.59 -0.82
N GLY A 527 4.12 32.00 -1.26
CA GLY A 527 4.13 31.04 -2.36
C GLY A 527 2.93 30.09 -2.31
N ARG A 528 2.95 29.12 -3.23
CA ARG A 528 1.97 28.04 -3.31
C ARG A 528 2.62 26.73 -2.89
N PHE A 529 1.88 25.97 -2.12
CA PHE A 529 2.31 24.72 -1.52
C PHE A 529 1.15 23.72 -1.54
N SER A 530 1.42 22.46 -1.28
CA SER A 530 0.41 21.49 -0.86
C SER A 530 0.78 20.90 0.49
N VAL A 531 -0.23 20.51 1.26
CA VAL A 531 -0.05 19.67 2.44
C VAL A 531 -0.74 18.34 2.18
N LYS A 532 -0.03 17.25 2.43
CA LYS A 532 -0.58 15.92 2.47
C LYS A 532 -0.40 15.32 3.86
N VAL A 533 -1.46 14.74 4.37
CA VAL A 533 -1.49 14.11 5.70
C VAL A 533 -1.98 12.68 5.56
N VAL A 534 -1.29 11.78 6.25
CA VAL A 534 -1.69 10.39 6.46
C VAL A 534 -1.94 10.21 7.95
N ALA A 535 -3.13 9.73 8.31
CA ALA A 535 -3.45 9.30 9.66
C ALA A 535 -3.70 7.79 9.67
N ARG A 536 -3.16 7.08 10.65
CA ARG A 536 -3.38 5.64 10.84
C ARG A 536 -3.82 5.33 12.26
N GLU A 537 -4.82 4.47 12.38
CA GLU A 537 -5.21 3.85 13.65
C GLU A 537 -4.42 2.56 13.88
N ASN A 538 -3.75 2.46 15.05
CA ASN A 538 -2.73 1.43 15.29
C ASN A 538 -3.23 0.10 15.88
N THR A 539 -4.53 -0.10 16.02
CA THR A 539 -5.15 -1.38 16.40
C THR A 539 -5.46 -2.20 15.17
N THR A 540 -6.07 -1.57 14.16
CA THR A 540 -6.57 -2.22 12.94
C THR A 540 -5.73 -1.90 11.71
N GLY A 541 -4.89 -0.87 11.76
CA GLY A 541 -4.08 -0.42 10.63
C GLY A 541 -4.82 0.46 9.62
N ARG A 542 -6.11 0.79 9.87
CA ARG A 542 -6.90 1.64 8.98
C ARG A 542 -6.24 3.00 8.77
N MET A 543 -6.16 3.42 7.51
CA MET A 543 -5.53 4.68 7.13
C MET A 543 -6.51 5.65 6.48
N GLY A 544 -6.25 6.93 6.69
CA GLY A 544 -6.92 8.04 6.05
C GLY A 544 -5.89 8.99 5.47
N THR A 545 -6.11 9.44 4.25
CA THR A 545 -5.25 10.43 3.58
C THR A 545 -6.06 11.66 3.19
N PHE A 546 -5.46 12.83 3.34
CA PHE A 546 -6.03 14.09 2.88
C PHE A 546 -4.93 14.98 2.31
N GLU A 547 -5.21 15.60 1.17
CA GLU A 547 -4.31 16.53 0.51
C GLU A 547 -5.04 17.82 0.16
N ALA A 548 -4.42 18.97 0.45
CA ALA A 548 -4.98 20.28 0.15
C ALA A 548 -3.91 21.29 -0.28
N PRO A 549 -4.24 22.22 -1.19
CA PRO A 549 -3.37 23.33 -1.52
C PRO A 549 -3.31 24.35 -0.37
N ILE A 550 -2.15 24.99 -0.22
CA ILE A 550 -1.91 26.10 0.69
C ILE A 550 -1.34 27.26 -0.12
N THR A 551 -1.94 28.44 0.00
CA THR A 551 -1.41 29.67 -0.61
C THR A 551 -1.06 30.66 0.47
N VAL A 552 0.23 30.99 0.58
CA VAL A 552 0.74 32.02 1.49
C VAL A 552 0.92 33.31 0.68
N PRO A 553 0.20 34.40 1.00
CA PRO A 553 0.18 35.58 0.15
C PRO A 553 1.43 36.45 0.32
N GLN A 554 1.73 37.24 -0.72
CA GLN A 554 2.71 38.33 -0.64
C GLN A 554 2.04 39.60 -0.08
N LEU A 555 2.03 39.76 1.24
CA LEU A 555 1.33 40.89 1.89
C LEU A 555 1.84 42.28 1.48
N LYS A 556 3.04 42.41 0.91
CA LYS A 556 3.52 43.70 0.37
C LYS A 556 2.60 44.27 -0.73
N GLN A 557 1.93 43.39 -1.48
CA GLN A 557 1.03 43.76 -2.57
C GLN A 557 -0.43 43.87 -2.13
N ALA A 558 -0.75 43.46 -0.90
CA ALA A 558 -2.11 43.51 -0.39
C ALA A 558 -2.51 44.96 -0.05
N SER A 559 -3.74 45.34 -0.41
CA SER A 559 -4.31 46.64 -0.05
C SER A 559 -4.32 46.79 1.47
N MET A 560 -4.86 45.79 2.17
CA MET A 560 -4.82 45.62 3.62
C MET A 560 -4.08 44.33 3.97
N LYS A 561 -3.22 44.38 4.99
CA LYS A 561 -2.39 43.23 5.38
C LYS A 561 -3.03 42.53 6.57
N VAL A 562 -3.89 41.56 6.31
CA VAL A 562 -4.62 40.80 7.35
C VAL A 562 -4.10 39.36 7.38
N SER A 563 -4.12 38.66 8.51
CA SER A 563 -3.86 37.22 8.58
C SER A 563 -5.03 36.38 8.04
N SER A 564 -4.88 35.06 8.06
CA SER A 564 -6.07 34.19 8.05
C SER A 564 -6.98 34.48 9.25
N VAL A 565 -8.29 34.38 9.05
CA VAL A 565 -9.27 34.45 10.15
C VAL A 565 -9.51 33.04 10.68
N VAL A 566 -9.29 32.86 11.98
CA VAL A 566 -9.52 31.59 12.66
C VAL A 566 -10.84 31.67 13.42
N LEU A 567 -11.74 30.72 13.11
CA LEU A 567 -12.89 30.40 13.93
C LEU A 567 -12.55 29.20 14.82
N SER A 568 -12.76 29.34 16.12
CA SER A 568 -12.57 28.28 17.11
C SER A 568 -13.80 28.13 18.00
N THR A 569 -14.00 26.91 18.52
CA THR A 569 -15.00 26.60 19.56
C THR A 569 -14.35 26.04 20.82
N GLN A 570 -13.01 25.95 20.84
CA GLN A 570 -12.25 25.28 21.90
C GLN A 570 -10.97 26.05 22.21
N LEU A 571 -10.72 26.23 23.50
CA LEU A 571 -9.48 26.76 24.04
C LEU A 571 -8.81 25.65 24.85
N GLN A 572 -7.49 25.56 24.78
CA GLN A 572 -6.72 24.66 25.63
C GLN A 572 -5.55 25.38 26.29
N ALA A 573 -5.01 24.81 27.37
CA ALA A 573 -3.76 25.31 27.94
C ALA A 573 -2.64 25.17 26.89
N ALA A 574 -1.84 26.21 26.74
CA ALA A 574 -0.72 26.21 25.81
C ALA A 574 0.35 25.18 26.23
N PRO A 575 1.04 24.55 25.27
CA PRO A 575 2.22 23.72 25.56
C PRO A 575 3.28 24.51 26.34
N LYS A 576 3.99 23.85 27.25
CA LYS A 576 5.09 24.46 28.01
C LYS A 576 6.26 24.78 27.07
N GLY A 577 6.76 26.02 27.11
CA GLY A 577 7.92 26.46 26.33
C GLY A 577 7.65 27.76 25.55
N LYS A 578 8.68 28.31 24.91
CA LYS A 578 8.52 29.41 23.96
C LYS A 578 7.94 28.88 22.65
N THR A 579 7.03 29.62 22.05
CA THR A 579 6.40 29.26 20.77
C THR A 579 6.23 30.48 19.89
N ASP A 580 6.47 30.32 18.59
CA ASP A 580 6.21 31.34 17.58
C ASP A 580 4.77 31.23 17.01
N ASN A 581 3.95 30.34 17.55
CA ASN A 581 2.58 30.11 17.10
C ASN A 581 1.67 31.28 17.51
N PRO A 582 1.14 32.09 16.57
CA PRO A 582 0.30 33.24 16.91
C PRO A 582 -1.05 32.88 17.53
N LEU A 583 -1.47 31.60 17.44
CA LEU A 583 -2.67 31.10 18.10
C LEU A 583 -2.47 30.79 19.58
N VAL A 584 -1.25 31.00 20.11
CA VAL A 584 -0.94 30.88 21.54
C VAL A 584 -0.77 32.26 22.14
N ARG A 585 -1.56 32.58 23.17
CA ARG A 585 -1.47 33.85 23.89
C ARG A 585 -1.85 33.66 25.36
N ASP A 586 -1.12 34.31 26.26
CA ASP A 586 -1.39 34.33 27.70
C ASP A 586 -1.55 32.92 28.31
N GLY A 587 -0.77 31.96 27.82
CA GLY A 587 -0.82 30.57 28.27
C GLY A 587 -2.01 29.76 27.74
N VAL A 588 -2.79 30.31 26.81
CA VAL A 588 -3.94 29.66 26.16
C VAL A 588 -3.67 29.50 24.66
N GLN A 589 -4.05 28.35 24.11
CA GLN A 589 -4.01 28.06 22.68
C GLN A 589 -5.43 28.00 22.12
N LEU A 590 -5.65 28.72 21.02
CA LEU A 590 -6.86 28.65 20.22
C LEU A 590 -6.80 27.45 19.27
N LEU A 591 -7.80 26.57 19.30
CA LEU A 591 -7.89 25.40 18.43
C LEU A 591 -8.85 25.67 17.27
N PRO A 592 -8.41 25.71 16.00
CA PRO A 592 -9.29 25.95 14.87
C PRO A 592 -10.43 24.91 14.79
N ASN A 593 -11.66 25.35 14.53
CA ASN A 593 -12.77 24.46 14.25
C ASN A 593 -12.76 24.07 12.77
N LEU A 594 -12.22 22.90 12.43
CA LEU A 594 -12.08 22.47 11.03
C LEU A 594 -13.41 22.24 10.31
N THR A 595 -14.40 21.73 11.05
CA THR A 595 -15.71 21.38 10.47
C THR A 595 -16.56 22.61 10.19
N HIS A 596 -16.23 23.75 10.83
CA HIS A 596 -17.09 24.92 10.95
C HIS A 596 -18.53 24.57 11.40
N VAL A 597 -18.72 23.46 12.12
CA VAL A 597 -19.99 23.08 12.74
C VAL A 597 -19.91 23.45 14.22
N VAL A 598 -20.95 24.14 14.71
CA VAL A 598 -20.98 24.72 16.06
C VAL A 598 -22.27 24.32 16.76
N GLY A 599 -22.17 23.82 17.99
CA GLY A 599 -23.32 23.57 18.86
C GLY A 599 -23.83 24.85 19.52
N LYS A 600 -25.15 24.97 19.78
CA LYS A 600 -25.74 26.17 20.40
C LYS A 600 -25.20 26.51 21.79
N ASP A 601 -24.73 25.51 22.51
CA ASP A 601 -24.14 25.62 23.84
C ASP A 601 -22.66 26.06 23.80
N GLN A 602 -22.06 26.11 22.62
CA GLN A 602 -20.66 26.49 22.45
C GLN A 602 -20.48 28.01 22.37
N LYS A 603 -19.24 28.44 22.59
CA LYS A 603 -18.77 29.79 22.30
C LYS A 603 -18.04 29.79 20.96
N LEU A 604 -18.20 30.87 20.21
CA LEU A 604 -17.47 31.16 18.99
C LEU A 604 -16.33 32.12 19.33
N PHE A 605 -15.10 31.73 19.04
CA PHE A 605 -13.93 32.60 19.15
C PHE A 605 -13.42 32.92 17.75
N PHE A 606 -13.42 34.20 17.38
CA PHE A 606 -12.78 34.68 16.15
C PHE A 606 -11.46 35.32 16.50
N TYR A 607 -10.41 35.01 15.74
CA TYR A 607 -9.07 35.56 15.92
C TYR A 607 -8.43 35.90 14.58
N TYR A 608 -7.84 37.08 14.47
CA TYR A 608 -7.01 37.50 13.32
C TYR A 608 -6.13 38.69 13.69
N GLU A 609 -5.12 38.95 12.86
CA GLU A 609 -4.16 40.04 13.02
C GLU A 609 -4.19 40.98 11.83
N VAL A 610 -4.02 42.28 12.08
CA VAL A 610 -3.82 43.31 11.06
C VAL A 610 -2.40 43.84 11.19
N TYR A 611 -1.64 43.77 10.10
CA TYR A 611 -0.22 44.07 10.05
C TYR A 611 0.06 45.45 9.47
N GLU A 612 1.03 46.16 10.06
CA GLU A 612 1.47 47.48 9.61
C GLU A 612 0.30 48.43 9.31
N PRO A 613 -0.64 48.62 10.26
CA PRO A 613 -1.69 49.61 10.08
C PRO A 613 -1.10 51.01 9.94
N GLY A 614 -1.83 51.89 9.26
CA GLY A 614 -1.53 53.32 9.23
C GLY A 614 -1.56 53.90 10.63
N THR A 615 -0.60 54.78 10.93
CA THR A 615 -0.46 55.40 12.25
C THR A 615 -0.62 56.90 12.14
N ALA A 616 -1.45 57.49 13.00
CA ALA A 616 -1.64 58.93 13.10
C ALA A 616 -0.38 59.61 13.67
N ASP A 617 -0.36 60.95 13.70
CA ASP A 617 0.68 61.72 14.37
C ASP A 617 0.81 61.26 15.83
N GLY A 618 1.99 60.75 16.19
CA GLY A 618 2.25 60.09 17.48
C GLY A 618 2.32 58.55 17.44
N GLY A 619 2.18 57.93 16.27
CA GLY A 619 2.49 56.51 16.04
C GLY A 619 1.39 55.51 16.42
N ALA A 620 0.22 55.98 16.85
CA ALA A 620 -0.92 55.12 17.19
C ALA A 620 -1.76 54.78 15.95
N PRO A 621 -2.14 53.51 15.73
CA PRO A 621 -3.09 53.15 14.66
C PRO A 621 -4.51 53.63 14.97
N GLN A 622 -5.38 53.61 13.96
CA GLN A 622 -6.83 53.75 14.15
C GLN A 622 -7.54 52.69 13.31
N LEU A 623 -7.68 51.50 13.88
CA LEU A 623 -8.39 50.40 13.25
C LEU A 623 -9.80 50.27 13.84
N ARG A 624 -10.76 49.94 12.99
CA ARG A 624 -12.14 49.62 13.36
C ARG A 624 -12.53 48.28 12.78
N THR A 625 -13.22 47.46 13.56
CA THR A 625 -13.76 46.18 13.08
C THR A 625 -15.14 45.84 13.62
N SER A 626 -15.94 45.14 12.81
CA SER A 626 -17.17 44.47 13.24
C SER A 626 -17.31 43.12 12.53
N LEU A 627 -18.04 42.20 13.14
CA LEU A 627 -18.44 40.93 12.51
C LEU A 627 -19.90 41.03 12.08
N ALA A 628 -20.16 40.92 10.78
CA ALA A 628 -21.50 40.90 10.20
C ALA A 628 -21.87 39.48 9.76
N PHE A 629 -23.00 38.98 10.26
CA PHE A 629 -23.46 37.62 10.02
C PHE A 629 -24.66 37.60 9.09
N TYR A 630 -24.60 36.77 8.06
CA TYR A 630 -25.61 36.66 7.02
C TYR A 630 -26.20 35.25 6.97
N ARG A 631 -27.52 35.17 6.80
CA ARG A 631 -28.22 33.95 6.35
C ARG A 631 -28.66 34.15 4.92
N GLY A 632 -27.99 33.48 3.98
CA GLY A 632 -28.14 33.80 2.57
C GLY A 632 -27.70 35.24 2.30
N ARG A 633 -28.63 36.11 1.86
CA ARG A 633 -28.35 37.52 1.57
C ARG A 633 -28.78 38.48 2.68
N VAL A 634 -29.40 37.99 3.75
CA VAL A 634 -29.95 38.82 4.82
C VAL A 634 -28.95 38.91 5.96
N LYS A 635 -28.55 40.13 6.35
CA LYS A 635 -27.77 40.39 7.57
C LYS A 635 -28.68 40.19 8.77
N VAL A 636 -28.32 39.28 9.67
CA VAL A 636 -29.14 38.90 10.82
C VAL A 636 -28.55 39.30 12.16
N LEU A 637 -27.23 39.52 12.22
CA LEU A 637 -26.53 39.99 13.41
C LEU A 637 -25.31 40.80 12.96
N GLU A 638 -24.98 41.85 13.70
CA GLU A 638 -23.70 42.54 13.59
C GLU A 638 -23.19 42.88 14.98
N THR A 639 -21.90 42.66 15.24
CA THR A 639 -21.30 43.04 16.53
C THR A 639 -21.10 44.55 16.61
N PRO A 640 -21.03 45.13 17.83
CA PRO A 640 -20.52 46.48 18.00
C PRO A 640 -19.14 46.65 17.34
N ILE A 641 -18.87 47.87 16.87
CA ILE A 641 -17.56 48.21 16.32
C ILE A 641 -16.54 48.19 17.45
N VAL A 642 -15.45 47.45 17.26
CA VAL A 642 -14.28 47.46 18.13
C VAL A 642 -13.22 48.35 17.51
N GLU A 643 -12.77 49.35 18.25
CA GLU A 643 -11.66 50.22 17.86
C GLU A 643 -10.35 49.71 18.46
N ARG A 644 -9.26 49.80 17.69
CA ARG A 644 -7.91 49.44 18.14
C ARG A 644 -6.94 50.56 17.82
N THR A 645 -6.36 51.12 18.89
CA THR A 645 -5.42 52.26 18.83
C THR A 645 -4.01 51.90 19.28
N GLN A 646 -3.70 50.61 19.39
CA GLN A 646 -2.41 50.10 19.85
C GLN A 646 -1.90 48.99 18.94
N ILE A 647 -0.57 48.88 18.86
CA ILE A 647 0.12 47.73 18.29
C ILE A 647 0.38 46.75 19.43
N ASP A 648 -0.33 45.62 19.39
CA ASP A 648 -0.32 44.60 20.45
C ASP A 648 0.89 43.67 20.38
N VAL A 649 1.48 43.52 19.19
CA VAL A 649 2.64 42.67 18.94
C VAL A 649 3.66 43.51 18.16
N PRO A 650 4.50 44.30 18.88
CA PRO A 650 5.43 45.25 18.28
C PRO A 650 6.40 44.62 17.30
N GLU A 651 6.93 43.43 17.60
CA GLU A 651 7.90 42.72 16.76
C GLU A 651 7.37 42.39 15.36
N ARG A 652 6.05 42.22 15.23
CA ARG A 652 5.37 41.95 13.95
C ARG A 652 4.63 43.17 13.39
N LYS A 653 4.64 44.27 14.14
CA LYS A 653 3.83 45.48 13.92
C LYS A 653 2.36 45.13 13.73
N ALA A 654 1.83 44.26 14.59
CA ALA A 654 0.48 43.72 14.45
C ALA A 654 -0.48 44.25 15.52
N ALA A 655 -1.68 44.60 15.09
CA ALA A 655 -2.83 44.84 15.94
C ALA A 655 -3.75 43.61 15.88
N LEU A 656 -4.23 43.16 17.04
CA LEU A 656 -4.96 41.90 17.18
C LEU A 656 -6.44 42.16 17.44
N PHE A 657 -7.26 41.27 16.89
CA PHE A 657 -8.69 41.25 17.14
C PHE A 657 -9.13 39.88 17.59
N GLN A 658 -9.86 39.86 18.71
CA GLN A 658 -10.49 38.67 19.24
C GLN A 658 -11.95 38.99 19.58
N PHE A 659 -12.86 38.15 19.11
CA PHE A 659 -14.28 38.23 19.44
C PHE A 659 -14.71 36.93 20.10
N GLU A 660 -15.55 37.06 21.14
CA GLU A 660 -16.24 35.95 21.77
C GLU A 660 -17.74 36.17 21.61
N LEU A 661 -18.42 35.18 21.02
CA LEU A 661 -19.87 35.23 20.82
C LEU A 661 -20.52 33.94 21.31
N PRO A 662 -21.65 34.01 22.04
CA PRO A 662 -22.40 32.81 22.39
C PRO A 662 -23.10 32.27 21.13
N ALA A 663 -22.88 30.99 20.79
CA ALA A 663 -23.54 30.38 19.62
C ALA A 663 -25.06 30.35 19.77
N GLY A 664 -25.59 30.36 21.00
CA GLY A 664 -27.02 30.45 21.29
C GLY A 664 -27.70 31.74 20.80
N SER A 665 -26.93 32.77 20.43
CA SER A 665 -27.47 33.96 19.76
C SER A 665 -27.87 33.71 18.29
N PHE A 666 -27.49 32.56 17.73
CA PHE A 666 -27.79 32.15 16.37
C PHE A 666 -28.89 31.07 16.34
N GLN A 667 -29.76 31.15 15.34
CA GLN A 667 -30.70 30.07 15.04
C GLN A 667 -29.98 28.96 14.26
N PRO A 668 -30.48 27.71 14.27
CA PRO A 668 -29.88 26.64 13.47
C PRO A 668 -29.85 27.01 11.98
N GLY A 669 -28.75 26.70 11.32
CA GLY A 669 -28.56 26.94 9.89
C GLY A 669 -27.16 27.35 9.49
N LEU A 670 -26.99 27.59 8.18
CA LEU A 670 -25.75 28.03 7.58
C LEU A 670 -25.62 29.55 7.62
N TYR A 671 -24.44 30.04 7.99
CA TYR A 671 -24.11 31.45 8.12
C TYR A 671 -22.83 31.79 7.36
N THR A 672 -22.82 32.98 6.76
CA THR A 672 -21.59 33.63 6.29
C THR A 672 -21.24 34.74 7.29
N CYS A 673 -20.07 34.65 7.92
CA CYS A 673 -19.49 35.74 8.69
C CYS A 673 -18.61 36.58 7.77
N GLN A 674 -18.88 37.88 7.69
CA GLN A 674 -18.02 38.88 7.08
C GLN A 674 -17.34 39.68 8.18
N ILE A 675 -16.02 39.72 8.13
CA ILE A 675 -15.18 40.49 9.04
C ILE A 675 -14.95 41.85 8.39
N ASN A 676 -15.55 42.92 8.89
CA ASN A 676 -15.32 44.26 8.37
C ASN A 676 -14.10 44.85 9.05
N ILE A 677 -13.06 45.21 8.30
CA ILE A 677 -11.85 45.80 8.87
C ILE A 677 -11.57 47.12 8.15
N ILE A 678 -11.43 48.20 8.90
CA ILE A 678 -11.20 49.54 8.38
C ILE A 678 -9.99 50.14 9.09
N ASP A 679 -9.03 50.64 8.32
CA ASP A 679 -7.93 51.47 8.77
C ASP A 679 -8.21 52.92 8.35
N THR A 680 -8.61 53.75 9.31
CA THR A 680 -9.04 55.13 9.03
C THR A 680 -7.87 56.04 8.73
N VAL A 681 -6.67 55.74 9.24
CA VAL A 681 -5.47 56.52 8.93
C VAL A 681 -5.01 56.24 7.52
N ALA A 682 -4.88 54.96 7.17
CA ALA A 682 -4.41 54.56 5.85
C ALA A 682 -5.50 54.63 4.77
N SER A 683 -6.75 54.92 5.14
CA SER A 683 -7.92 54.89 4.26
C SER A 683 -8.07 53.56 3.51
N LYS A 684 -7.86 52.44 4.22
CA LYS A 684 -7.89 51.07 3.68
C LYS A 684 -8.96 50.25 4.37
N PHE A 685 -9.49 49.26 3.66
CA PHE A 685 -10.47 48.34 4.21
C PHE A 685 -10.34 46.95 3.59
N ASP A 686 -10.84 45.94 4.30
CA ASP A 686 -10.94 44.57 3.84
C ASP A 686 -12.18 43.90 4.46
N PHE A 687 -12.69 42.88 3.76
CA PHE A 687 -13.90 42.15 4.15
C PHE A 687 -13.73 40.62 4.07
N PRO A 688 -12.79 39.99 4.81
CA PRO A 688 -12.64 38.54 4.81
C PRO A 688 -13.97 37.85 5.17
N ARG A 689 -14.23 36.69 4.57
CA ARG A 689 -15.46 35.93 4.82
C ARG A 689 -15.14 34.48 5.17
N LEU A 690 -15.92 33.92 6.09
CA LEU A 690 -15.93 32.48 6.37
C LEU A 690 -17.35 31.98 6.55
N VAL A 691 -17.56 30.68 6.34
CA VAL A 691 -18.87 30.03 6.44
C VAL A 691 -18.85 29.05 7.59
N PHE A 692 -19.92 29.03 8.39
CA PHE A 692 -20.10 28.06 9.48
C PHE A 692 -21.57 27.67 9.63
N PHE A 693 -21.81 26.50 10.21
CA PHE A 693 -23.12 25.94 10.45
C PHE A 693 -23.39 25.83 11.96
N VAL A 694 -24.52 26.39 12.40
CA VAL A 694 -25.01 26.24 13.78
C VAL A 694 -26.03 25.11 13.80
N ARG A 695 -25.78 24.11 14.66
CA ARG A 695 -26.64 22.93 14.80
C ARG A 695 -27.88 23.18 15.65
#